data_AF-A0A0N4YLA9-F1
#
_entry.id   AF-A0A0N4YLA9-F1
#
_cell.length_a   1.000
_cell.length_b   1.000
_cell.length_c   1.000
_cell.angle_alpha   90.00
_cell.angle_beta   90.00
_cell.angle_gamma   90.00
#
_symmetry.space_group_name_H-M   'P 1'
#
loop_
_entity.id
_entity.type
_entity.pdbx_description
1 polymer ?
#
loop_
_entity_poly.entity_id
_entity_poly.type
_entity_poly.pdbx_seq_one_letter_code
_entity_poly.pdbx_strand_id
1 'polypeptide(L)'
;MSDEAEQETNFKDEFELSSAFSFSLNQRILPNGATSARIEPDTKETLVAVTASNKIVLRNNESSLHIPDKIKCITTVPFGDGYDYIVVGTESQVLVYDFHQNSTVFRRDVPDGVQCFAVGKMGEIDRMILCGGNCAIWGFDENGKDVYWTVTGDAVTTMCFSDFDADGEMELIIGSPDSELRVFKNDLMRAEILETDAVVVLQAIDRTRFGYALANGTVGVYHQDQRLWRIKSKSIITAILPYPNEDMISCVWNSGKIDVRSISESGEIACRDSSLTGQNIVAAFTSVMNNEKAPELVVITAEGRVHGFTNTKPKEIVDRTQETLHLFGQKKHNLLVELSNFEQEEQLTEAEKIKDFRIPIGTTVECKLFVSKSDRTLYLVLEASHEVCIRGVIAFAEGLFEGESFIWIPQLIEGNGDRVQIPIITEKDMANEIHIRTFLGPQESNKLSVFETALSIPRFARFCVLHSDEPFDVPKSFVEVVIKIRNQRLLDWVMDSFLIDIDFPADPEEDKMEIRFLGLASKKDQPLSITHYQADGKTIIYHDNMETAGNIVQSLCDYFAIESLEAQAEFPERFAEVEQICGELDSMYDVRDRLTTDLTEKQTMLMEVIVRAEDAVAIDDLDLIRKYYTRLRHMDRAVRQAFQLRANNHERFVQSLRRLHKIIEQASKLRLKNNLIKARSVETGLTAAAGNNPGHSLRPTQTLLCCYRSNDEG
;
A
#
# COMPACT_ATOMS: atom_id res chain seq x y z
N MET A 1 14.62 48.68 -6.56
CA MET A 1 13.97 49.01 -5.28
C MET A 1 12.66 48.25 -5.21
N SER A 2 12.78 47.01 -4.78
CA SER A 2 11.74 46.17 -4.18
C SER A 2 12.53 44.96 -3.71
N ASP A 3 12.90 45.01 -2.43
CA ASP A 3 13.72 44.03 -1.73
C ASP A 3 12.97 42.69 -1.70
N GLU A 4 13.37 41.76 -2.56
CA GLU A 4 13.13 40.34 -2.33
C GLU A 4 14.26 39.84 -1.44
N ALA A 5 13.94 39.74 -0.15
CA ALA A 5 14.82 39.13 0.83
C ALA A 5 15.00 37.65 0.47
N GLU A 6 16.11 37.35 -0.21
CA GLU A 6 16.69 36.01 -0.26
C GLU A 6 16.90 35.55 1.19
N GLN A 7 15.98 34.71 1.68
CA GLN A 7 16.23 33.91 2.88
C GLN A 7 17.30 32.89 2.50
N GLU A 8 18.57 33.24 2.72
CA GLU A 8 19.67 32.30 2.83
C GLU A 8 19.34 31.30 3.96
N THR A 9 18.74 30.16 3.60
CA THR A 9 18.67 29.01 4.49
C THR A 9 20.11 28.49 4.65
N ASN A 10 20.72 28.83 5.79
CA ASN A 10 22.01 28.32 6.25
C ASN A 10 21.98 26.78 6.40
N PHE A 11 22.14 26.03 5.31
CA PHE A 11 22.53 24.62 5.38
C PHE A 11 24.04 24.54 5.65
N LYS A 12 24.44 24.77 6.90
CA LYS A 12 25.85 24.74 7.36
C LYS A 12 26.08 23.84 8.57
N ASP A 13 25.45 22.69 8.59
CA ASP A 13 26.05 21.54 9.29
C ASP A 13 26.12 20.39 8.29
N GLU A 14 27.30 20.17 7.71
CA GLU A 14 27.58 19.00 6.90
C GLU A 14 27.69 17.77 7.82
N PHE A 15 26.96 16.70 7.48
CA PHE A 15 26.92 15.46 8.25
C PHE A 15 27.43 14.29 7.39
N GLU A 16 28.30 13.47 7.96
CA GLU A 16 28.84 12.28 7.32
C GLU A 16 28.48 11.03 8.14
N LEU A 17 27.99 9.99 7.45
CA LEU A 17 27.80 8.67 8.05
C LEU A 17 29.15 7.97 8.15
N SER A 18 29.66 7.79 9.36
CA SER A 18 30.88 7.02 9.60
C SER A 18 30.54 5.64 10.16
N SER A 19 31.25 4.60 9.71
CA SER A 19 31.11 3.26 10.25
C SER A 19 31.68 3.20 11.67
N ALA A 20 30.81 2.99 12.65
CA ALA A 20 31.15 2.93 14.07
C ALA A 20 31.59 1.52 14.49
N PHE A 21 30.91 0.49 13.98
CA PHE A 21 31.25 -0.91 14.26
C PHE A 21 30.75 -1.83 13.15
N SER A 22 31.38 -3.01 13.05
CA SER A 22 30.87 -4.10 12.23
C SER A 22 31.17 -5.45 12.88
N PHE A 23 30.22 -6.38 12.83
CA PHE A 23 30.40 -7.77 13.28
C PHE A 23 29.52 -8.72 12.45
N SER A 24 29.75 -10.03 12.58
CA SER A 24 28.99 -11.07 11.86
C SER A 24 28.29 -12.01 12.84
N LEU A 25 27.02 -12.30 12.60
CA LEU A 25 26.26 -13.34 13.31
C LEU A 25 26.47 -14.74 12.73
N ASN A 26 27.12 -14.86 11.56
CA ASN A 26 27.36 -16.12 10.83
C ASN A 26 26.08 -16.94 10.55
N GLN A 27 24.92 -16.28 10.52
CA GLN A 27 23.62 -16.89 10.25
C GLN A 27 22.82 -16.00 9.30
N ARG A 28 22.05 -16.62 8.41
CA ARG A 28 21.16 -15.87 7.51
C ARG A 28 19.99 -15.30 8.31
N ILE A 29 19.75 -14.01 8.15
CA ILE A 29 18.70 -13.27 8.86
C ILE A 29 17.45 -13.15 7.99
N LEU A 30 16.28 -13.22 8.62
CA LEU A 30 14.99 -13.07 7.99
C LEU A 30 14.69 -11.57 7.69
N PRO A 31 14.11 -11.22 6.52
CA PRO A 31 13.64 -9.85 6.25
C PRO A 31 12.72 -9.31 7.33
N ASN A 32 12.95 -8.05 7.75
CA ASN A 32 12.24 -7.41 8.87
C ASN A 32 12.29 -8.21 10.19
N GLY A 33 13.24 -9.14 10.31
CA GLY A 33 13.40 -10.03 11.44
C GLY A 33 14.45 -9.57 12.45
N ALA A 34 14.72 -8.27 12.55
CA ALA A 34 15.74 -7.76 13.48
C ALA A 34 15.34 -6.43 14.11
N THR A 35 15.68 -6.26 15.38
CA THR A 35 15.41 -5.05 16.18
C THR A 35 16.45 -4.93 17.32
N SER A 36 16.45 -3.82 18.03
CA SER A 36 17.15 -3.68 19.31
C SER A 36 16.20 -3.82 20.50
N ALA A 37 16.71 -4.39 21.58
CA ALA A 37 15.99 -4.55 22.84
C ALA A 37 16.92 -4.39 24.04
N ARG A 38 16.44 -3.75 25.10
CA ARG A 38 17.06 -3.82 26.42
C ARG A 38 16.55 -5.07 27.14
N ILE A 39 17.35 -6.13 27.16
CA ILE A 39 16.90 -7.42 27.73
C ILE A 39 16.98 -7.44 29.26
N GLU A 40 18.00 -6.82 29.85
CA GLU A 40 18.17 -6.77 31.30
C GLU A 40 18.03 -5.33 31.81
N PRO A 41 17.49 -5.11 33.03
CA PRO A 41 17.43 -3.79 33.65
C PRO A 41 18.84 -3.15 33.69
N ASP A 42 18.92 -1.88 33.33
CA ASP A 42 20.16 -1.08 33.32
C ASP A 42 21.29 -1.56 32.37
N THR A 43 21.01 -2.50 31.48
CA THR A 43 21.96 -2.89 30.42
C THR A 43 21.76 -2.12 29.12
N LYS A 44 22.81 -2.08 28.30
CA LYS A 44 22.72 -1.51 26.95
C LYS A 44 21.80 -2.34 26.08
N GLU A 45 21.20 -1.70 25.08
CA GLU A 45 20.45 -2.40 24.06
C GLU A 45 21.30 -3.48 23.37
N THR A 46 20.67 -4.63 23.15
CA THR A 46 21.25 -5.74 22.43
C THR A 46 20.49 -5.97 21.13
N LEU A 47 21.21 -6.42 20.11
CA LEU A 47 20.61 -6.83 18.85
C LEU A 47 19.83 -8.13 19.06
N VAL A 48 18.57 -8.12 18.64
CA VAL A 48 17.69 -9.27 18.51
C VAL A 48 17.53 -9.56 17.03
N ALA A 49 17.85 -10.78 16.60
CA ALA A 49 17.70 -11.16 15.19
C ALA A 49 17.09 -12.55 15.04
N VAL A 50 16.20 -12.68 14.06
CA VAL A 50 15.56 -13.93 13.65
C VAL A 50 16.34 -14.52 12.50
N THR A 51 16.70 -15.77 12.67
CA THR A 51 17.44 -16.54 11.68
C THR A 51 16.47 -17.21 10.70
N ALA A 52 16.95 -17.55 9.51
CA ALA A 52 16.18 -18.33 8.53
C ALA A 52 15.73 -19.72 9.04
N SER A 53 16.24 -20.16 10.19
CA SER A 53 15.88 -21.41 10.87
C SER A 53 14.86 -21.23 12.01
N ASN A 54 14.14 -20.10 12.06
CA ASN A 54 13.18 -19.74 13.11
C ASN A 54 13.77 -19.71 14.53
N LYS A 55 15.07 -19.37 14.64
CA LYS A 55 15.72 -19.14 15.92
C LYS A 55 15.92 -17.66 16.14
N ILE A 56 15.59 -17.19 17.34
CA ILE A 56 15.92 -15.85 17.81
C ILE A 56 17.29 -15.90 18.47
N VAL A 57 18.19 -15.03 18.01
CA VAL A 57 19.57 -14.91 18.48
C VAL A 57 19.76 -13.51 19.05
N LEU A 58 20.36 -13.45 20.23
CA LEU A 58 20.77 -12.21 20.87
C LEU A 58 22.28 -12.01 20.71
N ARG A 59 22.71 -10.76 20.53
CA ARG A 59 24.14 -10.44 20.54
C ARG A 59 24.78 -10.84 21.87
N ASN A 60 25.91 -11.56 21.80
CA ASN A 60 26.69 -12.07 22.94
C ASN A 60 26.01 -13.14 23.80
N ASN A 61 24.86 -13.68 23.38
CA ASN A 61 24.23 -14.81 24.07
C ASN A 61 24.37 -16.08 23.22
N GLU A 62 24.91 -17.15 23.81
CA GLU A 62 25.01 -18.45 23.13
C GLU A 62 23.67 -19.17 23.05
N SER A 63 22.70 -18.76 23.87
CA SER A 63 21.36 -19.31 23.87
C SER A 63 20.53 -18.76 22.71
N SER A 64 19.87 -19.66 21.98
CA SER A 64 18.94 -19.32 20.92
C SER A 64 17.56 -19.84 21.27
N LEU A 65 16.54 -19.00 21.13
CA LEU A 65 15.15 -19.40 21.34
C LEU A 65 14.60 -19.95 20.02
N HIS A 66 14.25 -21.23 20.01
CA HIS A 66 13.65 -21.86 18.84
C HIS A 66 12.13 -21.78 18.89
N ILE A 67 11.54 -21.14 17.87
CA ILE A 67 10.09 -21.09 17.71
C ILE A 67 9.70 -22.11 16.63
N PRO A 68 8.79 -23.05 16.94
CA PRO A 68 8.44 -24.12 16.01
C PRO A 68 7.71 -23.59 14.77
N ASP A 69 6.91 -22.55 14.94
CA ASP A 69 6.16 -21.92 13.85
C ASP A 69 7.03 -20.90 13.10
N LYS A 70 6.75 -20.73 11.82
CA LYS A 70 7.48 -19.79 10.97
C LYS A 70 7.24 -18.36 11.43
N ILE A 71 8.33 -17.69 11.79
CA ILE A 71 8.33 -16.29 12.21
C ILE A 71 8.24 -15.41 10.96
N LYS A 72 7.34 -14.43 10.98
CA LYS A 72 7.15 -13.45 9.90
C LYS A 72 7.73 -12.08 10.26
N CYS A 73 7.54 -11.65 11.51
CA CYS A 73 8.00 -10.36 11.98
C CYS A 73 8.28 -10.42 13.49
N ILE A 74 9.08 -9.48 13.98
CA ILE A 74 9.34 -9.28 15.40
C ILE A 74 9.27 -7.81 15.75
N THR A 75 8.95 -7.52 17.00
CA THR A 75 9.09 -6.19 17.58
C THR A 75 9.43 -6.30 19.07
N THR A 76 9.71 -5.16 19.70
CA THR A 76 10.04 -5.05 21.12
C THR A 76 9.09 -4.10 21.80
N VAL A 77 8.76 -4.39 23.06
CA VAL A 77 7.82 -3.59 23.86
C VAL A 77 8.41 -3.30 25.24
N PRO A 78 8.45 -2.03 25.68
CA PRO A 78 8.98 -1.65 26.98
C PRO A 78 7.95 -1.86 28.10
N PHE A 79 7.43 -3.09 28.20
CA PHE A 79 6.41 -3.47 29.21
C PHE A 79 7.05 -3.96 30.50
N GLY A 80 8.32 -4.37 30.47
CA GLY A 80 9.05 -4.75 31.67
C GLY A 80 9.48 -3.55 32.53
N ASP A 81 9.78 -3.82 33.80
CA ASP A 81 10.27 -2.82 34.75
C ASP A 81 11.74 -2.44 34.44
N GLY A 82 11.93 -1.58 33.43
CA GLY A 82 13.24 -1.13 32.98
C GLY A 82 13.91 -2.01 31.92
N TYR A 83 13.16 -2.93 31.31
CA TYR A 83 13.60 -3.82 30.23
C TYR A 83 12.43 -4.15 29.27
N ASP A 84 12.75 -4.70 28.10
CA ASP A 84 11.81 -4.91 27.00
C ASP A 84 11.42 -6.39 26.87
N TYR A 85 10.17 -6.64 26.52
CA TYR A 85 9.72 -7.95 26.04
C TYR A 85 9.87 -8.05 24.53
N ILE A 86 10.10 -9.28 24.05
CA ILE A 86 10.19 -9.57 22.63
C ILE A 86 8.85 -10.12 22.17
N VAL A 87 8.26 -9.44 21.18
CA VAL A 87 7.01 -9.83 20.54
C VAL A 87 7.34 -10.51 19.23
N VAL A 88 6.77 -11.69 19.02
CA VAL A 88 7.01 -12.52 17.84
C VAL A 88 5.69 -12.80 17.14
N GLY A 89 5.64 -12.43 15.86
CA GLY A 89 4.51 -12.69 14.97
C GLY A 89 4.82 -13.90 14.11
N THR A 90 3.94 -14.90 14.13
CA THR A 90 4.04 -16.07 13.28
C THR A 90 2.90 -16.12 12.27
N GLU A 91 2.82 -17.20 11.49
CA GLU A 91 1.74 -17.39 10.52
C GLU A 91 0.34 -17.56 11.16
N SER A 92 0.24 -17.79 12.47
CA SER A 92 -1.07 -18.04 13.12
C SER A 92 -1.20 -17.55 14.56
N GLN A 93 -0.20 -16.87 15.12
CA GLN A 93 -0.20 -16.47 16.53
C GLN A 93 0.77 -15.33 16.80
N VAL A 94 0.54 -14.68 17.93
CA VAL A 94 1.44 -13.73 18.58
C VAL A 94 1.97 -14.36 19.86
N LEU A 95 3.28 -14.28 20.05
CA LEU A 95 3.98 -14.72 21.25
C LEU A 95 4.70 -13.52 21.87
N VAL A 96 4.45 -13.23 23.14
CA VAL A 96 5.20 -12.24 23.90
C VAL A 96 6.07 -12.96 24.92
N TYR A 97 7.37 -12.75 24.81
CA TYR A 97 8.37 -13.47 25.59
C TYR A 97 9.23 -12.52 26.43
N ASP A 98 9.33 -12.81 27.72
CA ASP A 98 10.25 -12.19 28.64
C ASP A 98 11.57 -12.99 28.63
N PHE A 99 12.61 -12.41 28.00
CA PHE A 99 13.94 -13.02 27.93
C PHE A 99 14.70 -12.96 29.26
N HIS A 100 14.44 -11.96 30.10
CA HIS A 100 15.10 -11.82 31.41
C HIS A 100 14.64 -12.91 32.38
N GLN A 101 13.33 -13.14 32.44
CA GLN A 101 12.76 -14.19 33.28
C GLN A 101 12.69 -15.56 32.60
N ASN A 102 13.05 -15.62 31.31
CA ASN A 102 12.94 -16.81 30.47
C ASN A 102 11.51 -17.41 30.54
N SER A 103 10.50 -16.56 30.39
CA SER A 103 9.10 -16.93 30.55
C SER A 103 8.23 -16.37 29.42
N THR A 104 7.19 -17.11 29.06
CA THR A 104 6.18 -16.61 28.11
C THR A 104 5.15 -15.78 28.86
N VAL A 105 5.03 -14.50 28.50
CA VAL A 105 4.04 -13.59 29.10
C VAL A 105 2.65 -14.01 28.66
N PHE A 106 2.43 -14.08 27.34
CA PHE A 106 1.21 -14.63 26.78
C PHE A 106 1.42 -15.16 25.36
N ARG A 107 0.47 -16.00 24.93
CA ARG A 107 0.31 -16.47 23.56
C ARG A 107 -1.14 -16.28 23.15
N ARG A 108 -1.36 -15.73 21.96
CA ARG A 108 -2.70 -15.49 21.39
C ARG A 108 -2.73 -16.02 19.97
N ASP A 109 -3.80 -16.72 19.64
CA ASP A 109 -4.03 -17.21 18.29
C ASP A 109 -4.57 -16.06 17.43
N VAL A 110 -3.92 -15.82 16.29
CA VAL A 110 -4.33 -14.84 15.29
C VAL A 110 -4.55 -15.61 13.99
N PRO A 111 -5.79 -16.03 13.67
CA PRO A 111 -6.07 -16.90 12.53
C PRO A 111 -5.60 -16.35 11.18
N ASP A 112 -5.56 -15.02 11.07
CA ASP A 112 -5.13 -14.30 9.86
C ASP A 112 -3.61 -14.21 9.70
N GLY A 113 -2.87 -14.70 10.71
CA GLY A 113 -1.43 -14.52 10.83
C GLY A 113 -1.01 -13.08 11.12
N VAL A 114 0.27 -12.89 11.37
CA VAL A 114 0.84 -11.59 11.73
C VAL A 114 1.93 -11.23 10.74
N GLN A 115 1.82 -10.07 10.09
CA GLN A 115 2.74 -9.60 9.06
C GLN A 115 3.59 -8.44 9.56
N CYS A 116 3.02 -7.57 10.39
CA CYS A 116 3.70 -6.42 10.97
C CYS A 116 3.14 -6.09 12.36
N PHE A 117 3.87 -5.27 13.09
CA PHE A 117 3.47 -4.77 14.39
C PHE A 117 3.57 -3.25 14.44
N ALA A 118 2.71 -2.64 15.26
CA ALA A 118 2.90 -1.30 15.78
C ALA A 118 2.69 -1.31 17.29
N VAL A 119 3.53 -0.57 18.01
CA VAL A 119 3.45 -0.45 19.46
C VAL A 119 3.24 1.01 19.79
N GLY A 120 2.22 1.31 20.57
CA GLY A 120 1.90 2.70 20.87
C GLY A 120 0.64 2.86 21.70
N LYS A 121 0.27 4.13 21.84
CA LYS A 121 -0.95 4.57 22.49
C LYS A 121 -2.03 4.78 21.45
N MET A 122 -3.24 4.29 21.72
CA MET A 122 -4.43 4.53 20.92
C MET A 122 -5.62 4.76 21.85
N GLY A 123 -6.29 5.92 21.72
CA GLY A 123 -7.35 6.34 22.63
C GLY A 123 -6.89 6.43 24.09
N GLU A 124 -7.64 5.79 24.99
CA GLU A 124 -7.34 5.77 26.43
C GLU A 124 -6.27 4.73 26.83
N ILE A 125 -5.87 3.83 25.91
CA ILE A 125 -4.94 2.74 26.21
C ILE A 125 -3.53 3.17 25.83
N ASP A 126 -2.70 3.41 26.85
CA ASP A 126 -1.33 3.90 26.69
C ASP A 126 -0.35 2.87 26.12
N ARG A 127 -0.60 1.57 26.36
CA ARG A 127 0.34 0.48 26.04
C ARG A 127 -0.36 -0.66 25.33
N MET A 128 -0.32 -0.64 24.00
CA MET A 128 -0.97 -1.64 23.16
C MET A 128 0.00 -2.21 22.12
N ILE A 129 -0.15 -3.51 21.85
CA ILE A 129 0.51 -4.21 20.75
C ILE A 129 -0.51 -4.39 19.64
N LEU A 130 -0.37 -3.63 18.56
CA LEU A 130 -1.16 -3.80 17.34
C LEU A 130 -0.46 -4.76 16.38
N CYS A 131 -1.23 -5.70 15.84
CA CYS A 131 -0.77 -6.77 14.98
C CYS A 131 -1.54 -6.68 13.66
N GLY A 132 -0.84 -6.34 12.58
CA GLY A 132 -1.40 -6.33 11.23
C GLY A 132 -1.44 -7.75 10.68
N GLY A 133 -2.64 -8.26 10.41
CA GLY A 133 -2.85 -9.57 9.79
C GLY A 133 -3.14 -9.50 8.30
N ASN A 134 -3.65 -10.60 7.76
CA ASN A 134 -4.00 -10.66 6.33
C ASN A 134 -5.25 -9.85 5.97
N CYS A 135 -6.20 -9.61 6.88
CA CYS A 135 -7.41 -8.80 6.62
C CYS A 135 -7.98 -8.16 7.90
N ALA A 136 -7.20 -8.12 8.97
CA ALA A 136 -7.65 -7.57 10.24
C ALA A 136 -6.45 -7.07 11.03
N ILE A 137 -6.70 -6.08 11.88
CA ILE A 137 -5.75 -5.59 12.87
C ILE A 137 -6.23 -6.04 14.23
N TRP A 138 -5.34 -6.67 14.99
CA TRP A 138 -5.60 -7.14 16.34
C TRP A 138 -4.79 -6.30 17.32
N GLY A 139 -5.40 -5.81 18.40
CA GLY A 139 -4.72 -5.09 19.46
C GLY A 139 -4.83 -5.79 20.80
N PHE A 140 -3.68 -6.06 21.40
CA PHE A 140 -3.56 -6.72 22.69
C PHE A 140 -2.97 -5.77 23.74
N ASP A 141 -3.47 -5.86 24.98
CA ASP A 141 -2.86 -5.19 26.13
C ASP A 141 -1.63 -5.96 26.66
N GLU A 142 -1.01 -5.45 27.71
CA GLU A 142 0.16 -6.07 28.37
C GLU A 142 -0.13 -7.51 28.88
N ASN A 143 -1.39 -7.83 29.17
CA ASN A 143 -1.82 -9.14 29.66
C ASN A 143 -2.26 -10.08 28.54
N GLY A 144 -2.28 -9.63 27.29
CA GLY A 144 -2.77 -10.38 26.14
C GLY A 144 -4.29 -10.44 26.04
N LYS A 145 -5.00 -9.47 26.62
CA LYS A 145 -6.44 -9.27 26.43
C LYS A 145 -6.68 -8.50 25.13
N ASP A 146 -7.66 -8.96 24.37
CA ASP A 146 -8.11 -8.31 23.14
C ASP A 146 -8.82 -7.00 23.50
N VAL A 147 -8.22 -5.88 23.10
CA VAL A 147 -8.69 -4.52 23.41
C VAL A 147 -9.04 -3.71 22.17
N TYR A 148 -8.52 -4.11 21.02
CA TYR A 148 -8.79 -3.46 19.75
C TYR A 148 -8.89 -4.50 18.64
N TRP A 149 -9.84 -4.31 17.74
CA TRP A 149 -9.97 -5.12 16.55
C TRP A 149 -10.65 -4.33 15.44
N THR A 150 -10.08 -4.35 14.23
CA THR A 150 -10.72 -3.77 13.06
C THR A 150 -10.44 -4.58 11.80
N VAL A 151 -11.34 -4.48 10.83
CA VAL A 151 -11.20 -5.14 9.52
C VAL A 151 -10.40 -4.24 8.59
N THR A 152 -9.49 -4.86 7.85
CA THR A 152 -8.81 -4.23 6.72
C THR A 152 -9.20 -4.95 5.44
N GLY A 153 -9.44 -4.18 4.38
CA GLY A 153 -9.84 -4.72 3.06
C GLY A 153 -8.88 -5.75 2.48
N ASP A 154 -7.60 -5.58 2.79
CA ASP A 154 -6.51 -6.43 2.35
C ASP A 154 -5.47 -6.60 3.48
N ALA A 155 -4.38 -7.30 3.17
CA ALA A 155 -3.28 -7.54 4.09
C ALA A 155 -2.65 -6.24 4.56
N VAL A 156 -2.27 -6.23 5.83
CA VAL A 156 -1.55 -5.12 6.43
C VAL A 156 -0.07 -5.46 6.40
N THR A 157 0.67 -4.85 5.48
CA THR A 157 2.10 -5.12 5.28
C THR A 157 2.97 -4.31 6.23
N THR A 158 2.53 -3.10 6.57
CA THR A 158 3.28 -2.15 7.40
C THR A 158 2.33 -1.19 8.11
N MET A 159 2.73 -0.68 9.28
CA MET A 159 1.91 0.16 10.14
C MET A 159 2.79 1.16 10.88
N CYS A 160 2.29 2.37 11.10
CA CYS A 160 2.94 3.36 11.97
C CYS A 160 1.89 4.23 12.68
N PHE A 161 2.33 4.97 13.70
CA PHE A 161 1.50 5.95 14.39
C PHE A 161 1.88 7.37 13.97
N SER A 162 0.92 8.17 13.56
CA SER A 162 1.09 9.61 13.27
C SER A 162 -0.18 10.35 13.66
N ASP A 163 -0.03 11.51 14.29
CA ASP A 163 -1.07 12.53 14.49
C ASP A 163 -1.39 13.18 13.13
N PHE A 164 -2.28 12.54 12.40
CA PHE A 164 -2.63 12.85 11.02
C PHE A 164 -3.45 14.12 10.91
N ASP A 165 -4.23 14.48 11.93
CA ASP A 165 -5.07 15.68 11.92
C ASP A 165 -4.55 16.83 12.78
N ALA A 166 -3.41 16.65 13.43
CA ALA A 166 -2.82 17.60 14.36
C ALA A 166 -3.73 17.94 15.54
N ASP A 167 -4.58 17.00 15.98
CA ASP A 167 -5.40 17.17 17.19
C ASP A 167 -4.70 16.72 18.48
N GLY A 168 -3.49 16.17 18.34
CA GLY A 168 -2.64 15.75 19.45
C GLY A 168 -2.83 14.28 19.86
N GLU A 169 -3.82 13.58 19.30
CA GLU A 169 -3.96 12.13 19.40
C GLU A 169 -3.25 11.43 18.23
N MET A 170 -2.67 10.26 18.48
CA MET A 170 -1.98 9.51 17.43
C MET A 170 -2.98 8.63 16.68
N GLU A 171 -3.08 8.79 15.36
CA GLU A 171 -3.76 7.83 14.49
C GLU A 171 -2.84 6.68 14.05
N LEU A 172 -3.47 5.56 13.72
CA LEU A 172 -2.82 4.40 13.14
C LEU A 172 -2.90 4.49 11.61
N ILE A 173 -1.74 4.59 10.97
CA ILE A 173 -1.63 4.53 9.52
C ILE A 173 -1.20 3.13 9.13
N ILE A 174 -1.92 2.52 8.19
CA ILE A 174 -1.60 1.20 7.65
C ILE A 174 -1.32 1.27 6.16
N GLY A 175 -0.41 0.42 5.71
CA GLY A 175 -0.11 0.21 4.30
C GLY A 175 -0.58 -1.18 3.88
N SER A 176 -1.19 -1.24 2.70
CA SER A 176 -1.71 -2.49 2.13
C SER A 176 -1.19 -2.75 0.70
N PRO A 177 -1.18 -4.01 0.25
CA PRO A 177 -0.77 -4.39 -1.11
C PRO A 177 -1.68 -3.86 -2.22
N ASP A 178 -2.92 -3.51 -1.91
CA ASP A 178 -3.90 -2.88 -2.82
C ASP A 178 -3.54 -1.45 -3.26
N SER A 179 -2.37 -0.95 -2.81
CA SER A 179 -1.86 0.39 -3.04
C SER A 179 -2.61 1.46 -2.24
N GLU A 180 -3.28 1.09 -1.14
CA GLU A 180 -3.98 2.03 -0.28
C GLU A 180 -3.25 2.22 1.06
N LEU A 181 -3.12 3.48 1.46
CA LEU A 181 -2.78 3.90 2.80
C LEU A 181 -4.08 4.24 3.53
N ARG A 182 -4.38 3.55 4.63
CA ARG A 182 -5.60 3.80 5.41
C ARG A 182 -5.23 4.37 6.77
N VAL A 183 -5.93 5.41 7.20
CA VAL A 183 -5.72 6.09 8.49
C VAL A 183 -6.89 5.78 9.41
N PHE A 184 -6.59 5.18 10.56
CA PHE A 184 -7.54 4.81 11.59
C PHE A 184 -7.37 5.67 12.83
N LYS A 185 -8.45 6.35 13.24
CA LYS A 185 -8.55 7.01 14.55
C LYS A 185 -9.44 6.15 15.44
N ASN A 186 -8.85 5.52 16.46
CA ASN A 186 -9.52 4.46 17.22
C ASN A 186 -10.13 3.42 16.24
N ASP A 187 -11.40 3.06 16.40
CA ASP A 187 -12.07 2.05 15.55
C ASP A 187 -12.57 2.61 14.19
N LEU A 188 -12.23 3.86 13.85
CA LEU A 188 -12.80 4.56 12.70
C LEU A 188 -11.77 4.81 11.61
N MET A 189 -12.07 4.31 10.40
CA MET A 189 -11.32 4.67 9.19
C MET A 189 -11.68 6.10 8.78
N ARG A 190 -10.69 6.98 8.87
CA ARG A 190 -10.78 8.43 8.64
C ARG A 190 -10.46 8.80 7.20
N ALA A 191 -9.30 8.37 6.72
CA ALA A 191 -8.78 8.73 5.42
C ALA A 191 -8.23 7.50 4.69
N GLU A 192 -8.30 7.55 3.37
CA GLU A 192 -7.76 6.56 2.46
C GLU A 192 -7.02 7.29 1.36
N ILE A 193 -5.71 7.05 1.25
CA ILE A 193 -4.84 7.67 0.26
C ILE A 193 -4.41 6.56 -0.70
N LEU A 194 -4.73 6.74 -1.97
CA LEU A 194 -4.34 5.83 -3.04
C LEU A 194 -2.95 6.18 -3.57
N GLU A 195 -2.06 5.20 -3.50
CA GLU A 195 -0.72 5.20 -4.07
C GLU A 195 -0.66 4.37 -5.36
N THR A 196 0.49 4.40 -6.01
CA THR A 196 0.68 3.82 -7.36
C THR A 196 1.05 2.35 -7.35
N ASP A 197 1.47 1.80 -6.21
CA ASP A 197 1.86 0.39 -6.04
C ASP A 197 1.76 -0.02 -4.56
N ALA A 198 1.97 -1.30 -4.26
CA ALA A 198 1.91 -1.88 -2.92
C ALA A 198 2.83 -1.15 -1.93
N VAL A 199 2.27 -0.78 -0.77
CA VAL A 199 3.02 -0.13 0.31
C VAL A 199 3.84 -1.17 1.06
N VAL A 200 5.16 -0.95 1.16
CA VAL A 200 6.10 -1.90 1.78
C VAL A 200 6.62 -1.40 3.12
N VAL A 201 6.87 -0.10 3.24
CA VAL A 201 7.42 0.51 4.47
C VAL A 201 6.62 1.75 4.81
N LEU A 202 6.19 1.85 6.06
CA LEU A 202 5.71 3.06 6.70
C LEU A 202 6.53 3.34 7.94
N GLN A 203 6.94 4.59 8.10
CA GLN A 203 7.66 5.04 9.28
C GLN A 203 7.20 6.44 9.67
N ALA A 204 6.80 6.60 10.93
CA ALA A 204 6.58 7.92 11.51
C ALA A 204 7.92 8.66 11.63
N ILE A 205 7.97 9.88 11.12
CA ILE A 205 9.18 10.72 11.15
C ILE A 205 9.07 11.69 12.32
N ASP A 206 7.99 12.47 12.33
CA ASP A 206 7.58 13.30 13.46
C ASP A 206 6.11 12.98 13.80
N ARG A 207 5.45 13.84 14.60
CA ARG A 207 4.05 13.61 14.96
C ARG A 207 3.12 13.68 13.76
N THR A 208 3.34 14.58 12.82
CA THR A 208 2.43 14.93 11.71
C THR A 208 2.90 14.47 10.33
N ARG A 209 4.15 13.98 10.24
CA ARG A 209 4.81 13.57 9.01
C ARG A 209 5.23 12.13 9.10
N PHE A 210 4.95 11.40 8.04
CA PHE A 210 5.32 10.00 7.89
C PHE A 210 5.94 9.75 6.52
N GLY A 211 6.94 8.88 6.50
CA GLY A 211 7.58 8.40 5.28
C GLY A 211 6.93 7.12 4.81
N TYR A 212 6.81 6.98 3.49
CA TYR A 212 6.27 5.77 2.86
C TYR A 212 7.20 5.29 1.76
N ALA A 213 7.25 3.98 1.54
CA ALA A 213 7.93 3.37 0.40
C ALA A 213 7.07 2.30 -0.26
N LEU A 214 7.15 2.24 -1.59
CA LEU A 214 6.38 1.33 -2.43
C LEU A 214 7.25 0.22 -3.04
N ALA A 215 6.63 -0.87 -3.47
CA ALA A 215 7.32 -2.01 -4.09
C ALA A 215 8.02 -1.64 -5.41
N ASN A 216 7.52 -0.65 -6.15
CA ASN A 216 8.15 -0.11 -7.35
C ASN A 216 9.42 0.75 -7.10
N GLY A 217 9.87 0.89 -5.85
CA GLY A 217 11.06 1.68 -5.49
C GLY A 217 10.79 3.18 -5.34
N THR A 218 9.52 3.59 -5.27
CA THR A 218 9.11 4.94 -4.89
C THR A 218 9.25 5.15 -3.40
N VAL A 219 9.74 6.31 -2.99
CA VAL A 219 9.73 6.78 -1.61
C VAL A 219 9.27 8.23 -1.57
N GLY A 220 8.49 8.56 -0.56
CA GLY A 220 8.04 9.92 -0.35
C GLY A 220 7.75 10.21 1.12
N VAL A 221 7.38 11.45 1.36
CA VAL A 221 6.98 11.93 2.69
C VAL A 221 5.64 12.64 2.57
N TYR A 222 4.74 12.29 3.48
CA TYR A 222 3.47 12.96 3.68
C TYR A 222 3.57 13.89 4.89
N HIS A 223 2.88 15.02 4.79
CA HIS A 223 2.47 15.84 5.91
C HIS A 223 0.95 15.83 5.96
N GLN A 224 0.39 15.10 6.92
CA GLN A 224 -1.05 14.81 6.95
C GLN A 224 -1.50 14.18 5.61
N ASP A 225 -2.48 14.78 4.94
CA ASP A 225 -3.00 14.45 3.60
C ASP A 225 -2.02 14.81 2.47
N GLN A 226 -1.16 15.82 2.67
CA GLN A 226 -0.41 16.43 1.58
C GLN A 226 0.92 15.72 1.36
N ARG A 227 1.14 15.23 0.13
CA ARG A 227 2.43 14.69 -0.29
C ARG A 227 3.43 15.84 -0.50
N LEU A 228 4.49 15.87 0.29
CA LEU A 228 5.55 16.90 0.16
C LEU A 228 6.42 16.63 -1.06
N TRP A 229 6.98 15.43 -1.14
CA TRP A 229 7.79 15.00 -2.26
C TRP A 229 7.72 13.48 -2.44
N ARG A 230 8.06 13.04 -3.65
CA ARG A 230 8.28 11.64 -3.99
C ARG A 230 9.43 11.52 -4.96
N ILE A 231 10.18 10.43 -4.84
CA ILE A 231 11.23 10.05 -5.76
C ILE A 231 11.08 8.57 -6.10
N LYS A 232 11.56 8.17 -7.26
CA LYS A 232 11.55 6.78 -7.70
C LYS A 232 12.97 6.31 -8.02
N SER A 233 13.29 5.10 -7.58
CA SER A 233 14.56 4.43 -7.86
C SER A 233 14.31 3.01 -8.36
N LYS A 234 15.33 2.39 -8.95
CA LYS A 234 15.29 0.98 -9.37
C LYS A 234 15.42 0.01 -8.20
N SER A 235 16.02 0.45 -7.09
CA SER A 235 16.16 -0.34 -5.87
C SER A 235 14.96 -0.10 -4.96
N ILE A 236 14.59 -1.11 -4.18
CA ILE A 236 13.49 -1.04 -3.21
C ILE A 236 14.05 -0.58 -1.87
N ILE A 237 13.26 0.14 -1.09
CA ILE A 237 13.63 0.54 0.27
C ILE A 237 13.35 -0.60 1.24
N THR A 238 14.34 -0.92 2.08
CA THR A 238 14.20 -1.88 3.17
C THR A 238 13.70 -1.19 4.45
N ALA A 239 14.16 0.03 4.73
CA ALA A 239 13.72 0.79 5.89
C ALA A 239 13.83 2.31 5.67
N ILE A 240 12.89 3.04 6.26
CA ILE A 240 12.96 4.49 6.46
C ILE A 240 13.16 4.68 7.96
N LEU A 241 14.11 5.52 8.36
CA LEU A 241 14.39 5.76 9.77
C LEU A 241 14.49 7.26 10.05
N PRO A 242 13.92 7.74 11.18
CA PRO A 242 14.10 9.13 11.59
C PRO A 242 15.59 9.38 11.84
N TYR A 243 16.08 10.49 11.30
CA TYR A 243 17.45 10.92 11.57
C TYR A 243 17.51 11.63 12.94
N PRO A 244 18.66 11.65 13.63
CA PRO A 244 18.78 12.37 14.91
C PRO A 244 18.46 13.86 14.81
N ASN A 245 18.58 14.45 13.62
CA ASN A 245 18.10 15.81 13.36
C ASN A 245 16.66 15.74 12.85
N GLU A 246 15.78 16.54 13.45
CA GLU A 246 14.33 16.54 13.18
C GLU A 246 13.95 16.87 11.72
N ASP A 247 14.89 17.37 10.92
CA ASP A 247 14.67 17.77 9.52
C ASP A 247 15.13 16.75 8.48
N MET A 248 15.62 15.57 8.89
CA MET A 248 16.18 14.57 7.98
C MET A 248 15.65 13.15 8.21
N ILE A 249 15.70 12.34 7.16
CA ILE A 249 15.39 10.91 7.19
C ILE A 249 16.51 10.09 6.55
N SER A 250 16.70 8.88 7.05
CA SER A 250 17.58 7.89 6.44
C SER A 250 16.77 6.90 5.61
N CYS A 251 17.07 6.83 4.32
CA CYS A 251 16.50 5.85 3.40
C CYS A 251 17.54 4.75 3.15
N VAL A 252 17.24 3.54 3.62
CA VAL A 252 18.11 2.36 3.45
C VAL A 252 17.57 1.50 2.30
N TRP A 253 18.34 1.39 1.23
CA TRP A 253 17.98 0.64 0.03
C TRP A 253 18.42 -0.81 0.13
N ASN A 254 17.64 -1.73 -0.45
CA ASN A 254 17.98 -3.16 -0.48
C ASN A 254 19.32 -3.46 -1.17
N SER A 255 19.77 -2.57 -2.05
CA SER A 255 21.02 -2.67 -2.82
C SER A 255 22.28 -2.37 -2.01
N GLY A 256 22.16 -1.92 -0.76
CA GLY A 256 23.32 -1.53 0.07
C GLY A 256 23.56 -0.02 0.14
N LYS A 257 22.78 0.78 -0.57
CA LYS A 257 22.91 2.24 -0.55
C LYS A 257 22.17 2.81 0.66
N ILE A 258 22.73 3.85 1.28
CA ILE A 258 22.07 4.62 2.35
C ILE A 258 22.07 6.09 1.93
N ASP A 259 20.88 6.67 1.77
CA ASP A 259 20.72 8.11 1.49
C ASP A 259 20.13 8.80 2.73
N VAL A 260 20.76 9.86 3.22
CA VAL A 260 20.17 10.78 4.20
C VAL A 260 19.59 11.96 3.43
N ARG A 261 18.29 12.18 3.60
CA ARG A 261 17.51 13.17 2.84
C ARG A 261 16.87 14.18 3.76
N SER A 262 16.67 15.39 3.26
CA SER A 262 15.85 16.38 3.96
C SER A 262 14.37 16.02 3.87
N ILE A 263 13.64 16.32 4.94
CA ILE A 263 12.18 16.21 5.01
C ILE A 263 11.51 17.39 4.29
N SER A 264 12.20 18.53 4.16
CA SER A 264 11.70 19.72 3.46
C SER A 264 11.27 19.41 2.02
N GLU A 265 10.45 20.29 1.43
CA GLU A 265 9.68 20.08 0.20
C GLU A 265 10.47 19.51 -0.99
N SER A 266 11.80 19.63 -1.04
CA SER A 266 12.62 19.15 -2.17
C SER A 266 13.15 17.71 -2.04
N GLY A 267 13.19 17.11 -0.84
CA GLY A 267 13.72 15.75 -0.66
C GLY A 267 15.20 15.57 -1.02
N GLU A 268 15.98 16.66 -0.97
CA GLU A 268 17.39 16.70 -1.36
C GLU A 268 18.28 15.78 -0.51
N ILE A 269 19.34 15.25 -1.12
CA ILE A 269 20.27 14.32 -0.48
C ILE A 269 21.35 15.12 0.25
N ALA A 270 21.35 15.05 1.58
CA ALA A 270 22.39 15.63 2.41
C ALA A 270 23.65 14.76 2.45
N CYS A 271 23.47 13.45 2.65
CA CYS A 271 24.55 12.47 2.76
C CYS A 271 24.22 11.21 1.98
N ARG A 272 25.24 10.58 1.39
CA ARG A 272 25.12 9.28 0.74
C ARG A 272 26.26 8.40 1.20
N ASP A 273 25.93 7.24 1.75
CA ASP A 273 26.88 6.16 1.93
C ASP A 273 26.63 5.05 0.89
N SER A 274 27.72 4.51 0.36
CA SER A 274 27.69 3.43 -0.63
C SER A 274 28.63 2.29 -0.23
N SER A 275 29.07 2.26 1.03
CA SER A 275 30.02 1.27 1.55
C SER A 275 29.49 -0.17 1.49
N LEU A 276 28.17 -0.35 1.54
CA LEU A 276 27.49 -1.65 1.51
C LEU A 276 26.94 -2.04 0.14
N THR A 277 27.23 -1.27 -0.92
CA THR A 277 26.68 -1.50 -2.26
C THR A 277 26.99 -2.92 -2.75
N GLY A 278 25.95 -3.63 -3.22
CA GLY A 278 26.04 -5.01 -3.68
C GLY A 278 25.75 -6.06 -2.60
N GLN A 279 25.62 -5.65 -1.33
CA GLN A 279 25.12 -6.50 -0.25
C GLN A 279 23.62 -6.32 -0.10
N ASN A 280 22.87 -7.42 -0.03
CA ASN A 280 21.42 -7.38 0.14
C ASN A 280 21.08 -7.02 1.60
N ILE A 281 20.48 -5.84 1.82
CA ILE A 281 20.05 -5.37 3.14
C ILE A 281 18.66 -5.91 3.47
N VAL A 282 18.53 -6.46 4.67
CA VAL A 282 17.36 -7.24 5.12
C VAL A 282 16.62 -6.58 6.27
N ALA A 283 17.31 -5.80 7.11
CA ALA A 283 16.71 -4.99 8.16
C ALA A 283 17.60 -3.78 8.47
N ALA A 284 16.98 -2.69 8.90
CA ALA A 284 17.69 -1.57 9.51
C ALA A 284 16.80 -0.90 10.57
N PHE A 285 17.42 -0.44 11.65
CA PHE A 285 16.75 0.22 12.76
C PHE A 285 17.72 1.14 13.50
N THR A 286 17.18 2.03 14.32
CA THR A 286 17.94 2.95 15.16
C THR A 286 18.13 2.32 16.54
N SER A 287 19.36 2.33 17.07
CA SER A 287 19.65 1.72 18.38
C SER A 287 20.77 2.42 19.14
N VAL A 288 20.78 2.24 20.46
CA VAL A 288 21.75 2.83 21.39
C VAL A 288 22.72 1.75 21.93
N MET A 289 23.10 0.76 21.10
CA MET A 289 23.91 -0.39 21.57
C MET A 289 25.29 -0.04 22.11
N ASN A 290 26.04 0.85 21.45
CA ASN A 290 27.40 1.20 21.87
C ASN A 290 27.47 2.55 22.58
N ASN A 291 26.77 3.56 22.04
CA ASN A 291 26.86 4.96 22.48
C ASN A 291 25.57 5.44 23.15
N GLU A 292 25.56 5.56 24.48
CA GLU A 292 24.39 5.99 25.28
C GLU A 292 23.87 7.40 24.95
N LYS A 293 24.70 8.24 24.31
CA LYS A 293 24.38 9.66 24.10
C LYS A 293 23.74 9.97 22.76
N ALA A 294 23.92 9.10 21.76
CA ALA A 294 23.44 9.36 20.41
C ALA A 294 22.99 8.06 19.74
N PRO A 295 21.77 8.02 19.18
CA PRO A 295 21.29 6.85 18.46
C PRO A 295 22.17 6.56 17.23
N GLU A 296 22.45 5.28 17.00
CA GLU A 296 23.26 4.76 15.90
C GLU A 296 22.34 4.08 14.89
N LEU A 297 22.62 4.25 13.60
CA LEU A 297 21.91 3.56 12.52
C LEU A 297 22.50 2.16 12.34
N VAL A 298 21.73 1.12 12.63
CA VAL A 298 22.16 -0.27 12.49
C VAL A 298 21.55 -0.86 11.23
N VAL A 299 22.40 -1.44 10.39
CA VAL A 299 22.03 -2.06 9.11
C VAL A 299 22.50 -3.51 9.09
N ILE A 300 21.62 -4.42 8.66
CA ILE A 300 21.87 -5.86 8.68
C ILE A 300 21.69 -6.45 7.28
N THR A 301 22.67 -7.22 6.85
CA THR A 301 22.66 -7.91 5.56
C THR A 301 22.05 -9.30 5.66
N ALA A 302 21.61 -9.86 4.53
CA ALA A 302 21.07 -11.21 4.44
C ALA A 302 22.03 -12.30 4.93
N GLU A 303 23.34 -12.06 4.83
CA GLU A 303 24.39 -12.97 5.33
C GLU A 303 24.61 -12.87 6.84
N GLY A 304 23.94 -11.94 7.52
CA GLY A 304 24.08 -11.71 8.95
C GLY A 304 25.27 -10.83 9.33
N ARG A 305 25.78 -9.99 8.41
CA ARG A 305 26.73 -8.93 8.77
C ARG A 305 25.95 -7.72 9.27
N VAL A 306 26.39 -7.19 10.40
CA VAL A 306 25.79 -6.04 11.08
C VAL A 306 26.77 -4.89 10.97
N HIS A 307 26.27 -3.74 10.54
CA HIS A 307 27.03 -2.49 10.40
C HIS A 307 26.32 -1.40 11.19
N GLY A 308 27.03 -0.72 12.07
CA GLY A 308 26.52 0.44 12.78
C GLY A 308 27.15 1.71 12.24
N PHE A 309 26.33 2.70 11.93
CA PHE A 309 26.75 4.01 11.47
C PHE A 309 26.43 5.06 12.51
N THR A 310 27.38 5.95 12.77
CA THR A 310 27.20 7.12 13.62
C THR A 310 27.25 8.39 12.77
N ASN A 311 26.49 9.39 13.21
CA ASN A 311 26.60 10.71 12.64
C ASN A 311 27.85 11.41 13.22
N THR A 312 28.80 11.73 12.36
CA THR A 312 29.97 12.53 12.72
C THR A 312 30.02 13.77 11.86
N LYS A 313 30.42 14.90 12.46
CA LYS A 313 30.87 16.05 11.66
C LYS A 313 32.08 15.60 10.84
N PRO A 314 32.12 15.88 9.54
CA PRO A 314 33.16 15.38 8.66
C PRO A 314 34.53 15.84 9.18
N LYS A 315 35.47 14.89 9.30
CA LYS A 315 36.83 15.16 9.82
C LYS A 315 37.68 15.96 8.83
N GLU A 316 37.35 15.89 7.56
CA GLU A 316 37.87 16.72 6.49
C GLU A 316 36.68 17.45 5.87
N ILE A 317 36.78 18.77 5.68
CA ILE A 317 35.83 19.49 4.83
C ILE A 317 36.04 18.93 3.43
N VAL A 318 35.26 17.93 3.04
CA VAL A 318 35.25 17.45 1.66
C VAL A 318 34.71 18.61 0.85
N ASP A 319 35.57 19.22 0.06
CA ASP A 319 35.28 20.42 -0.70
C ASP A 319 34.27 20.10 -1.82
N ARG A 320 32.99 19.96 -1.46
CA ARG A 320 31.85 19.80 -2.38
C ARG A 320 31.69 20.99 -3.32
N THR A 321 32.47 22.06 -3.14
CA THR A 321 32.61 23.13 -4.13
C THR A 321 33.02 22.56 -5.48
N GLN A 322 33.84 21.50 -5.56
CA GLN A 322 34.23 20.93 -6.85
C GLN A 322 33.07 20.21 -7.55
N GLU A 323 32.22 19.47 -6.81
CA GLU A 323 31.05 18.80 -7.37
C GLU A 323 29.96 19.80 -7.79
N THR A 324 29.72 20.82 -6.96
CA THR A 324 28.79 21.91 -7.30
C THR A 324 29.32 22.75 -8.46
N LEU A 325 30.62 23.10 -8.48
CA LEU A 325 31.26 23.76 -9.63
C LEU A 325 31.19 22.90 -10.89
N HIS A 326 31.30 21.58 -10.78
CA HIS A 326 31.12 20.68 -11.91
C HIS A 326 29.66 20.69 -12.41
N LEU A 327 28.70 20.62 -11.49
CA LEU A 327 27.27 20.65 -11.81
C LEU A 327 26.85 21.98 -12.45
N PHE A 328 27.29 23.10 -11.89
CA PHE A 328 27.09 24.44 -12.46
C PHE A 328 27.88 24.64 -13.75
N GLY A 329 29.07 24.05 -13.86
CA GLY A 329 29.86 24.01 -15.09
C GLY A 329 29.13 23.27 -16.21
N GLN A 330 28.48 22.15 -15.89
CA GLN A 330 27.66 21.39 -16.82
C GLN A 330 26.39 22.16 -17.20
N LYS A 331 25.68 22.77 -16.25
CA LYS A 331 24.54 23.66 -16.53
C LYS A 331 24.94 24.82 -17.44
N LYS A 332 26.07 25.48 -17.16
CA LYS A 332 26.63 26.55 -18.02
C LYS A 332 26.95 26.04 -19.42
N HIS A 333 27.56 24.86 -19.53
CA HIS A 333 27.86 24.26 -20.83
C HIS A 333 26.58 23.97 -21.62
N ASN A 334 25.56 23.39 -20.99
CA ASN A 334 24.27 23.12 -21.62
C ASN A 334 23.59 24.41 -22.12
N LEU A 335 23.59 25.47 -21.30
CA LEU A 335 23.05 26.78 -21.69
C LEU A 335 23.84 27.43 -22.84
N LEU A 336 25.17 27.27 -22.86
CA LEU A 336 25.99 27.74 -23.98
C LEU A 336 25.71 26.97 -25.28
N VAL A 337 25.45 25.66 -25.19
CA VAL A 337 25.02 24.85 -26.34
C VAL A 337 23.65 25.30 -26.81
N GLU A 338 22.71 25.55 -25.90
CA GLU A 338 21.38 26.06 -26.24
C GLU A 338 21.44 27.44 -26.92
N LEU A 339 22.25 28.35 -26.37
CA LEU A 339 22.50 29.67 -26.97
C LEU A 339 23.14 29.54 -28.36
N SER A 340 24.12 28.66 -28.54
CA SER A 340 24.72 28.40 -29.85
C SER A 340 23.70 27.83 -30.84
N ASN A 341 22.71 27.06 -30.39
CA ASN A 341 21.64 26.55 -31.25
C ASN A 341 20.74 27.70 -31.73
N PHE A 342 20.40 28.65 -30.86
CA PHE A 342 19.63 29.84 -31.22
C PHE A 342 20.39 30.77 -32.17
N GLU A 343 21.68 31.02 -31.93
CA GLU A 343 22.51 31.85 -32.83
C GLU A 343 22.66 31.22 -34.23
N GLN A 344 22.80 29.89 -34.30
CA GLN A 344 22.81 29.17 -35.58
C GLN A 344 21.46 29.29 -36.28
N GLU A 345 20.34 29.32 -35.55
CA GLU A 345 19.00 29.47 -36.12
C GLU A 345 18.77 30.84 -36.77
N GLU A 346 19.31 31.92 -36.19
CA GLU A 346 19.26 33.27 -36.76
C GLU A 346 20.12 33.43 -38.02
N GLN A 347 21.24 32.69 -38.11
CA GLN A 347 22.20 32.79 -39.21
C GLN A 347 21.82 31.93 -40.44
N LEU A 348 20.91 30.96 -40.28
CA LEU A 348 20.51 30.04 -41.36
C LEU A 348 19.51 30.68 -42.34
N THR A 349 19.78 30.54 -43.63
CA THR A 349 18.86 30.99 -44.70
C THR A 349 17.67 30.03 -44.90
N GLU A 350 16.53 30.51 -45.41
CA GLU A 350 15.30 29.70 -45.61
C GLU A 350 15.54 28.43 -46.45
N ALA A 351 16.47 28.47 -47.41
CA ALA A 351 16.82 27.31 -48.24
C ALA A 351 17.58 26.21 -47.48
N GLU A 352 18.31 26.58 -46.42
CA GLU A 352 19.02 25.64 -45.55
C GLU A 352 18.06 25.04 -44.50
N LYS A 353 17.04 25.80 -44.08
CA LYS A 353 15.97 25.32 -43.19
C LYS A 353 15.14 24.19 -43.82
N ILE A 354 14.92 24.23 -45.14
CA ILE A 354 14.20 23.18 -45.88
C ILE A 354 15.03 21.88 -45.99
N LYS A 355 16.36 21.98 -46.11
CA LYS A 355 17.26 20.81 -46.21
C LYS A 355 17.45 20.06 -44.87
N ASP A 356 17.29 20.74 -43.74
CA ASP A 356 17.48 20.18 -42.40
C ASP A 356 16.17 19.54 -41.86
N PHE A 357 15.17 19.32 -42.72
CA PHE A 357 13.86 18.69 -42.41
C PHE A 357 13.19 19.26 -41.14
N ARG A 358 13.25 20.59 -40.98
CA ARG A 358 12.72 21.27 -39.80
C ARG A 358 11.20 21.38 -39.82
N ILE A 359 10.62 21.36 -38.62
CA ILE A 359 9.19 21.52 -38.38
C ILE A 359 8.79 23.01 -38.55
N PRO A 360 7.59 23.31 -39.07
CA PRO A 360 7.08 24.68 -39.14
C PRO A 360 7.01 25.38 -37.78
N ILE A 361 7.35 26.67 -37.76
CA ILE A 361 7.23 27.54 -36.57
C ILE A 361 5.75 27.65 -36.20
N GLY A 362 5.42 27.50 -34.91
CA GLY A 362 4.04 27.53 -34.42
C GLY A 362 3.31 26.19 -34.48
N THR A 363 4.02 25.09 -34.73
CA THR A 363 3.44 23.74 -34.63
C THR A 363 3.02 23.45 -33.19
N THR A 364 1.75 23.10 -33.01
CA THR A 364 1.17 22.68 -31.74
C THR A 364 0.66 21.25 -31.84
N VAL A 365 0.63 20.54 -30.70
CA VAL A 365 0.01 19.21 -30.59
C VAL A 365 -1.23 19.37 -29.73
N GLU A 366 -2.40 19.16 -30.32
CA GLU A 366 -3.64 19.07 -29.56
C GLU A 366 -3.79 17.67 -29.00
N CYS A 367 -4.16 17.60 -27.72
CA CYS A 367 -4.34 16.36 -26.98
C CYS A 367 -5.78 16.33 -26.44
N LYS A 368 -6.57 15.34 -26.85
CA LYS A 368 -7.99 15.21 -26.51
C LYS A 368 -8.33 13.78 -26.11
N LEU A 369 -9.23 13.62 -25.13
CA LEU A 369 -9.87 12.35 -24.83
C LEU A 369 -11.10 12.19 -25.72
N PHE A 370 -11.24 11.03 -26.35
CA PHE A 370 -12.38 10.68 -27.19
C PHE A 370 -12.90 9.30 -26.81
N VAL A 371 -14.21 9.18 -26.61
CA VAL A 371 -14.83 7.90 -26.31
C VAL A 371 -15.51 7.33 -27.56
N SER A 372 -15.09 6.13 -27.97
CA SER A 372 -15.80 5.39 -29.02
C SER A 372 -16.94 4.59 -28.39
N LYS A 373 -18.20 5.00 -28.63
CA LYS A 373 -19.39 4.27 -28.13
C LYS A 373 -19.55 2.89 -28.78
N SER A 374 -19.12 2.70 -30.03
CA SER A 374 -19.20 1.41 -30.74
C SER A 374 -18.23 0.38 -30.17
N ASP A 375 -17.00 0.80 -29.91
CA ASP A 375 -15.94 -0.10 -29.41
C ASP A 375 -15.96 -0.21 -27.88
N ARG A 376 -16.64 0.74 -27.23
CA ARG A 376 -16.63 0.98 -25.79
C ARG A 376 -15.21 1.14 -25.27
N THR A 377 -14.42 2.00 -25.91
CA THR A 377 -13.01 2.24 -25.55
C THR A 377 -12.74 3.74 -25.48
N LEU A 378 -11.98 4.15 -24.46
CA LEU A 378 -11.46 5.50 -24.33
C LEU A 378 -10.19 5.62 -25.17
N TYR A 379 -10.13 6.61 -26.06
CA TYR A 379 -8.99 6.90 -26.89
C TYR A 379 -8.37 8.23 -26.52
N LEU A 380 -7.06 8.24 -26.36
CA LEU A 380 -6.23 9.43 -26.38
C LEU A 380 -5.94 9.78 -27.83
N VAL A 381 -6.45 10.93 -28.26
CA VAL A 381 -6.27 11.45 -29.62
C VAL A 381 -5.25 12.58 -29.58
N LEU A 382 -4.16 12.40 -30.32
CA LEU A 382 -3.13 13.39 -30.52
C LEU A 382 -3.18 13.87 -31.97
N GLU A 383 -3.25 15.17 -32.17
CA GLU A 383 -3.34 15.79 -33.50
C GLU A 383 -2.30 16.90 -33.63
N ALA A 384 -1.38 16.75 -34.57
CA ALA A 384 -0.32 17.71 -34.83
C ALA A 384 -0.79 18.73 -35.89
N SER A 385 -0.57 20.02 -35.61
CA SER A 385 -0.85 21.08 -36.58
C SER A 385 0.12 21.02 -37.78
N HIS A 386 -0.27 21.64 -38.90
CA HIS A 386 0.54 21.75 -40.12
C HIS A 386 0.91 20.41 -40.78
N GLU A 387 0.09 19.36 -40.60
CA GLU A 387 0.25 18.03 -41.21
C GLU A 387 1.62 17.38 -40.91
N VAL A 388 2.19 17.68 -39.74
CA VAL A 388 3.49 17.15 -39.31
C VAL A 388 3.32 15.75 -38.77
N CYS A 389 4.11 14.80 -39.27
CA CYS A 389 4.04 13.41 -38.86
C CYS A 389 4.46 13.18 -37.39
N ILE A 390 3.63 12.44 -36.66
CA ILE A 390 3.91 11.90 -35.33
C ILE A 390 4.68 10.58 -35.49
N ARG A 391 5.95 10.58 -35.10
CA ARG A 391 6.88 9.44 -35.21
C ARG A 391 6.81 8.48 -34.03
N GLY A 392 6.32 8.96 -32.90
CA GLY A 392 6.14 8.15 -31.71
C GLY A 392 5.59 8.99 -30.56
N VAL A 393 5.02 8.30 -29.59
CA VAL A 393 4.42 8.91 -28.40
C VAL A 393 4.86 8.09 -27.20
N ILE A 394 5.31 8.78 -26.15
CA ILE A 394 5.56 8.18 -24.84
C ILE A 394 4.60 8.82 -23.86
N ALA A 395 3.67 8.05 -23.33
CA ALA A 395 2.75 8.48 -22.28
C ALA A 395 3.24 7.95 -20.94
N PHE A 396 3.49 8.83 -19.98
CA PHE A 396 3.81 8.47 -18.59
C PHE A 396 2.57 8.65 -17.74
N ALA A 397 2.13 7.56 -17.11
CA ALA A 397 1.05 7.57 -16.13
C ALA A 397 1.25 6.37 -15.21
N GLU A 398 1.39 6.63 -13.91
CA GLU A 398 1.57 5.59 -12.91
C GLU A 398 0.22 4.94 -12.58
N GLY A 399 0.17 3.60 -12.55
CA GLY A 399 -1.07 2.85 -12.24
C GLY A 399 -2.07 2.73 -13.39
N LEU A 400 -1.83 3.36 -14.54
CA LEU A 400 -2.68 3.24 -15.74
C LEU A 400 -2.15 2.21 -16.77
N PHE A 401 -0.83 2.06 -16.86
CA PHE A 401 -0.16 1.15 -17.80
C PHE A 401 0.52 -0.02 -17.08
N GLU A 402 0.88 -1.07 -17.81
CA GLU A 402 1.77 -2.12 -17.32
C GLU A 402 3.19 -1.54 -17.13
N GLY A 403 3.44 -0.93 -15.96
CA GLY A 403 4.66 -0.20 -15.64
C GLY A 403 4.42 1.30 -15.50
N GLU A 404 5.40 2.11 -15.91
CA GLU A 404 5.37 3.58 -15.74
C GLU A 404 5.08 4.36 -17.01
N SER A 405 5.29 3.73 -18.17
CA SER A 405 5.14 4.40 -19.46
C SER A 405 4.59 3.46 -20.52
N PHE A 406 3.82 4.05 -21.42
CA PHE A 406 3.34 3.41 -22.62
C PHE A 406 4.03 4.06 -23.82
N ILE A 407 4.67 3.22 -24.64
CA ILE A 407 5.38 3.66 -25.83
C ILE A 407 4.61 3.21 -27.06
N TRP A 408 4.16 4.18 -27.84
CA TRP A 408 3.56 3.96 -29.14
C TRP A 408 4.54 4.36 -30.23
N ILE A 409 4.91 3.41 -31.10
CA ILE A 409 5.73 3.65 -32.28
C ILE A 409 5.05 2.95 -33.47
N PRO A 410 4.67 3.70 -34.52
CA PRO A 410 4.02 3.11 -35.69
C PRO A 410 5.02 2.28 -36.50
N GLN A 411 4.63 1.08 -36.92
CA GLN A 411 5.43 0.27 -37.86
C GLN A 411 5.32 0.80 -39.30
N LEU A 412 4.16 1.36 -39.65
CA LEU A 412 3.89 2.04 -40.92
C LEU A 412 3.05 3.28 -40.61
N ILE A 413 3.43 4.41 -41.20
CA ILE A 413 2.66 5.66 -41.10
C ILE A 413 1.78 5.74 -42.34
N GLU A 414 0.47 5.56 -42.15
CA GLU A 414 -0.52 5.68 -43.22
C GLU A 414 -1.01 7.14 -43.31
N GLY A 415 -1.08 7.68 -44.53
CA GLY A 415 -1.46 9.08 -44.76
C GLY A 415 -0.39 10.10 -44.32
N ASN A 416 -0.83 11.28 -43.87
CA ASN A 416 0.06 12.34 -43.37
C ASN A 416 0.66 12.01 -42.00
N GLY A 417 0.09 11.05 -41.27
CA GLY A 417 0.58 10.62 -39.94
C GLY A 417 0.50 11.71 -38.87
N ASP A 418 -0.35 12.71 -39.07
CA ASP A 418 -0.58 13.88 -38.22
C ASP A 418 -1.51 13.61 -37.05
N ARG A 419 -2.30 12.53 -37.11
CA ARG A 419 -3.22 12.11 -36.06
C ARG A 419 -2.94 10.70 -35.57
N VAL A 420 -2.94 10.53 -34.24
CA VAL A 420 -2.72 9.25 -33.56
C VAL A 420 -3.84 8.99 -32.57
N GLN A 421 -4.28 7.74 -32.47
CA GLN A 421 -5.26 7.28 -31.49
C GLN A 421 -4.67 6.15 -30.66
N ILE A 422 -4.57 6.35 -29.34
CA ILE A 422 -4.03 5.37 -28.40
C ILE A 422 -5.17 4.93 -27.47
N PRO A 423 -5.51 3.64 -27.41
CA PRO A 423 -6.54 3.15 -26.48
C PRO A 423 -6.02 3.21 -25.04
N ILE A 424 -6.82 3.77 -24.15
CA ILE A 424 -6.58 3.83 -22.70
C ILE A 424 -7.59 2.92 -22.01
N ILE A 425 -7.11 2.09 -21.08
CA ILE A 425 -7.93 1.20 -20.26
C ILE A 425 -7.70 1.56 -18.79
N THR A 426 -8.74 2.05 -18.12
CA THR A 426 -8.73 2.38 -16.69
C THR A 426 -9.38 1.25 -15.89
N GLU A 427 -8.63 0.57 -15.03
CA GLU A 427 -9.16 -0.54 -14.20
C GLU A 427 -9.74 -0.05 -12.85
N LYS A 428 -9.05 0.90 -12.22
CA LYS A 428 -9.40 1.54 -10.93
C LYS A 428 -10.05 2.91 -11.15
N ASP A 429 -10.90 3.32 -10.20
CA ASP A 429 -11.58 4.61 -10.19
C ASP A 429 -10.70 5.69 -9.53
N MET A 430 -9.67 6.13 -10.25
CA MET A 430 -8.67 7.11 -9.78
C MET A 430 -8.48 8.22 -10.81
N ALA A 431 -8.34 9.46 -10.32
CA ALA A 431 -7.96 10.59 -11.16
C ALA A 431 -6.44 10.51 -11.43
N ASN A 432 -6.06 10.53 -12.70
CA ASN A 432 -4.67 10.35 -13.12
C ASN A 432 -4.26 11.48 -14.06
N GLU A 433 -3.02 11.95 -13.96
CA GLU A 433 -2.42 12.86 -14.93
C GLU A 433 -1.48 12.09 -15.85
N ILE A 434 -1.65 12.25 -17.17
CA ILE A 434 -0.78 11.65 -18.17
C ILE A 434 0.17 12.72 -18.69
N HIS A 435 1.48 12.51 -18.50
CA HIS A 435 2.50 13.31 -19.15
C HIS A 435 2.92 12.66 -20.46
N ILE A 436 2.65 13.33 -21.57
CA ILE A 436 2.80 12.80 -22.93
C ILE A 436 3.95 13.52 -23.61
N ARG A 437 4.92 12.74 -24.08
CA ARG A 437 6.02 13.19 -24.94
C ARG A 437 5.75 12.72 -26.36
N THR A 438 5.44 13.66 -27.23
CA THR A 438 5.16 13.40 -28.64
C THR A 438 6.38 13.73 -29.48
N PHE A 439 6.87 12.75 -30.24
CA PHE A 439 7.95 12.92 -31.19
C PHE A 439 7.38 13.33 -32.55
N LEU A 440 7.68 14.55 -32.97
CA LEU A 440 7.29 15.07 -34.28
C LEU A 440 8.49 15.12 -35.22
N GLY A 441 8.26 14.82 -36.48
CA GLY A 441 9.23 15.06 -37.54
C GLY A 441 8.89 14.34 -38.85
N PRO A 442 9.38 14.85 -39.99
CA PRO A 442 9.25 14.16 -41.27
C PRO A 442 9.87 12.76 -41.21
N GLN A 443 9.34 11.81 -42.01
CA GLN A 443 9.82 10.42 -42.02
C GLN A 443 11.31 10.29 -42.36
N GLU A 444 11.86 11.25 -43.10
CA GLU A 444 13.23 11.30 -43.61
C GLU A 444 14.20 11.97 -42.62
N SER A 445 13.70 12.60 -41.55
CA SER A 445 14.52 13.31 -40.58
C SER A 445 15.12 12.39 -39.53
N ASN A 446 16.41 12.58 -39.25
CA ASN A 446 17.10 11.95 -38.11
C ASN A 446 16.96 12.77 -36.81
N LYS A 447 16.42 13.99 -36.89
CA LYS A 447 16.19 14.88 -35.75
C LYS A 447 14.68 15.01 -35.54
N LEU A 448 14.21 14.66 -34.34
CA LEU A 448 12.80 14.77 -33.96
C LEU A 448 12.66 15.84 -32.89
N SER A 449 11.58 16.61 -32.97
CA SER A 449 11.20 17.54 -31.91
C SER A 449 10.33 16.81 -30.89
N VAL A 450 10.60 17.06 -29.61
CA VAL A 450 9.81 16.49 -28.51
C VAL A 450 8.88 17.56 -27.98
N PHE A 451 7.58 17.31 -28.04
CA PHE A 451 6.57 18.14 -27.42
C PHE A 451 6.09 17.47 -26.14
N GLU A 452 6.15 18.20 -25.03
CA GLU A 452 5.64 17.74 -23.73
C GLU A 452 4.25 18.34 -23.51
N THR A 453 3.26 17.48 -23.28
CA THR A 453 1.88 17.86 -22.97
C THR A 453 1.41 17.08 -21.76
N ALA A 454 0.51 17.66 -20.96
CA ALA A 454 -0.08 16.98 -19.81
C ALA A 454 -1.60 16.98 -19.95
N LEU A 455 -2.22 15.86 -19.60
CA LEU A 455 -3.67 15.66 -19.70
C LEU A 455 -4.19 14.96 -18.45
N SER A 456 -5.21 15.54 -17.81
CA SER A 456 -5.89 14.92 -16.67
C SER A 456 -7.00 13.98 -17.13
N ILE A 457 -7.07 12.81 -16.50
CA ILE A 457 -8.15 11.84 -16.63
C ILE A 457 -8.98 11.89 -15.34
N PRO A 458 -10.31 12.11 -15.44
CA PRO A 458 -11.18 12.18 -14.28
C PRO A 458 -11.36 10.80 -13.62
N ARG A 459 -11.76 10.80 -12.34
CA ARG A 459 -11.82 9.60 -11.49
C ARG A 459 -12.64 8.45 -12.09
N PHE A 460 -13.76 8.78 -12.73
CA PHE A 460 -14.70 7.80 -13.28
C PHE A 460 -14.64 7.73 -14.81
N ALA A 461 -13.46 7.91 -15.40
CA ALA A 461 -13.23 7.87 -16.85
C ALA A 461 -13.59 6.54 -17.54
N ARG A 462 -13.86 5.47 -16.78
CA ARG A 462 -14.38 4.21 -17.33
C ARG A 462 -15.85 4.28 -17.75
N PHE A 463 -16.56 5.35 -17.40
CA PHE A 463 -17.96 5.54 -17.73
C PHE A 463 -18.11 6.61 -18.79
N CYS A 464 -18.98 6.35 -19.76
CA CYS A 464 -19.37 7.29 -20.79
C CYS A 464 -20.84 7.64 -20.64
N VAL A 465 -21.16 8.93 -20.70
CA VAL A 465 -22.56 9.39 -20.62
C VAL A 465 -23.36 8.93 -21.83
N LEU A 466 -24.54 8.38 -21.57
CA LEU A 466 -25.53 8.03 -22.58
C LEU A 466 -26.52 9.19 -22.76
N HIS A 467 -26.90 9.46 -24.00
CA HIS A 467 -28.03 10.35 -24.24
C HIS A 467 -29.34 9.62 -23.96
N SER A 468 -30.37 10.39 -23.60
CA SER A 468 -31.65 9.93 -23.06
C SER A 468 -32.39 8.88 -23.91
N ASP A 469 -32.12 8.85 -25.21
CA ASP A 469 -32.78 8.01 -26.22
C ASP A 469 -32.10 6.64 -26.44
N GLU A 470 -30.93 6.39 -25.85
CA GLU A 470 -30.19 5.13 -26.02
C GLU A 470 -30.74 4.01 -25.12
N PRO A 471 -30.82 2.74 -25.61
CA PRO A 471 -31.34 1.62 -24.83
C PRO A 471 -30.46 1.35 -23.60
N PHE A 472 -31.08 1.33 -22.42
CA PHE A 472 -30.38 1.18 -21.15
C PHE A 472 -31.07 0.13 -20.27
N ASP A 473 -30.33 -0.92 -19.91
CA ASP A 473 -30.78 -1.91 -18.94
C ASP A 473 -30.42 -1.42 -17.53
N VAL A 474 -31.44 -1.17 -16.73
CA VAL A 474 -31.24 -0.68 -15.36
C VAL A 474 -30.67 -1.82 -14.49
N PRO A 475 -29.54 -1.60 -13.80
CA PRO A 475 -28.99 -2.54 -12.82
C PRO A 475 -30.03 -2.94 -11.77
N LYS A 476 -29.94 -4.19 -11.27
CA LYS A 476 -30.85 -4.68 -10.23
C LYS A 476 -30.48 -4.11 -8.85
N SER A 477 -29.19 -3.86 -8.65
CA SER A 477 -28.67 -3.38 -7.37
C SER A 477 -28.69 -1.86 -7.32
N PHE A 478 -29.00 -1.31 -6.14
CA PHE A 478 -29.07 0.14 -5.95
C PHE A 478 -28.61 0.58 -4.57
N VAL A 479 -28.24 1.86 -4.49
CA VAL A 479 -27.91 2.57 -3.26
C VAL A 479 -28.72 3.86 -3.24
N GLU A 480 -29.54 4.01 -2.21
CA GLU A 480 -30.34 5.20 -1.95
C GLU A 480 -29.73 6.01 -0.81
N VAL A 481 -29.55 7.30 -1.05
CA VAL A 481 -29.01 8.26 -0.10
C VAL A 481 -29.84 9.54 -0.13
N VAL A 482 -29.98 10.20 1.03
CA VAL A 482 -30.72 11.48 1.13
C VAL A 482 -29.73 12.62 1.25
N ILE A 483 -29.60 13.42 0.19
CA ILE A 483 -28.71 14.56 0.11
C ILE A 483 -29.44 15.75 -0.51
N LYS A 484 -29.55 16.86 0.24
CA LYS A 484 -30.20 18.08 -0.24
C LYS A 484 -29.24 18.91 -1.10
N ILE A 485 -29.15 18.58 -2.38
CA ILE A 485 -28.33 19.27 -3.38
C ILE A 485 -29.23 19.85 -4.47
N ARG A 486 -28.76 20.90 -5.15
CA ARG A 486 -29.42 21.45 -6.35
C ARG A 486 -28.91 20.70 -7.57
N ASN A 487 -29.77 20.44 -8.55
CA ASN A 487 -29.40 19.72 -9.78
C ASN A 487 -28.17 20.32 -10.48
N GLN A 488 -28.05 21.65 -10.52
CA GLN A 488 -26.87 22.32 -11.08
C GLN A 488 -25.56 21.91 -10.40
N ARG A 489 -25.54 21.79 -9.07
CA ARG A 489 -24.35 21.39 -8.34
C ARG A 489 -24.00 19.93 -8.54
N LEU A 490 -25.03 19.08 -8.70
CA LEU A 490 -24.83 17.68 -9.07
C LEU A 490 -24.22 17.58 -10.48
N LEU A 491 -24.70 18.40 -11.43
CA LEU A 491 -24.10 18.51 -12.77
C LEU A 491 -22.63 18.94 -12.71
N ASP A 492 -22.30 19.97 -11.92
CA ASP A 492 -20.92 20.43 -11.77
C ASP A 492 -20.00 19.29 -11.28
N TRP A 493 -20.43 18.53 -10.26
CA TRP A 493 -19.69 17.35 -9.79
C TRP A 493 -19.54 16.27 -10.87
N VAL A 494 -20.59 16.00 -11.65
CA VAL A 494 -20.57 15.01 -12.73
C VAL A 494 -19.60 15.44 -13.84
N MET A 495 -19.58 16.71 -14.21
CA MET A 495 -18.64 17.28 -15.20
C MET A 495 -17.18 17.19 -14.74
N ASP A 496 -16.91 17.37 -13.44
CA ASP A 496 -15.56 17.27 -12.89
C ASP A 496 -15.10 15.80 -12.75
N SER A 497 -16.04 14.88 -12.49
CA SER A 497 -15.73 13.50 -12.07
C SER A 497 -15.86 12.45 -13.18
N PHE A 498 -16.59 12.74 -14.25
CA PHE A 498 -16.86 11.84 -15.39
C PHE A 498 -16.40 12.43 -16.71
N LEU A 499 -16.30 11.58 -17.75
CA LEU A 499 -16.10 12.04 -19.12
C LEU A 499 -17.44 12.40 -19.75
N ILE A 500 -17.65 13.68 -20.02
CA ILE A 500 -18.90 14.21 -20.57
C ILE A 500 -18.63 14.94 -21.88
N ASP A 501 -19.48 14.68 -22.88
CA ASP A 501 -19.50 15.44 -24.12
C ASP A 501 -20.18 16.79 -23.87
N ILE A 502 -19.65 17.85 -24.50
CA ILE A 502 -20.01 19.28 -24.27
C ILE A 502 -21.52 19.57 -24.43
N ASP A 503 -22.26 18.68 -25.11
CA ASP A 503 -23.68 18.82 -25.42
C ASP A 503 -24.59 17.94 -24.54
N PHE A 504 -24.37 17.89 -23.23
CA PHE A 504 -25.27 17.14 -22.32
C PHE A 504 -26.60 17.88 -22.11
N PRO A 505 -27.75 17.34 -22.57
CA PRO A 505 -29.03 18.03 -22.53
C PRO A 505 -29.77 17.67 -21.23
N ALA A 506 -29.32 18.20 -20.09
CA ALA A 506 -30.07 18.14 -18.84
C ALA A 506 -30.57 19.54 -18.48
N ASP A 507 -31.89 19.68 -18.33
CA ASP A 507 -32.50 20.91 -17.85
C ASP A 507 -32.37 20.96 -16.31
N PRO A 508 -31.63 21.93 -15.74
CA PRO A 508 -31.47 22.04 -14.29
C PRO A 508 -32.78 22.37 -13.56
N GLU A 509 -33.82 22.81 -14.26
CA GLU A 509 -35.11 23.21 -13.68
C GLU A 509 -36.06 22.02 -13.41
N GLU A 510 -35.81 20.83 -13.97
CA GLU A 510 -36.62 19.65 -13.71
C GLU A 510 -36.41 19.10 -12.30
N ASP A 511 -37.47 18.60 -11.65
CA ASP A 511 -37.36 18.04 -10.29
C ASP A 511 -36.59 16.71 -10.25
N LYS A 512 -36.80 15.87 -11.27
CA LYS A 512 -36.12 14.58 -11.42
C LYS A 512 -34.99 14.74 -12.43
N MET A 513 -33.76 14.49 -11.99
CA MET A 513 -32.60 14.42 -12.85
C MET A 513 -32.13 12.96 -12.97
N GLU A 514 -32.02 12.44 -14.19
CA GLU A 514 -31.54 11.07 -14.44
C GLU A 514 -30.34 11.11 -15.40
N ILE A 515 -29.21 10.58 -14.95
CA ILE A 515 -27.98 10.51 -15.73
C ILE A 515 -27.60 9.04 -15.90
N ARG A 516 -27.49 8.59 -17.15
CA ARG A 516 -27.17 7.21 -17.50
C ARG A 516 -25.76 7.12 -18.06
N PHE A 517 -25.05 6.07 -17.70
CA PHE A 517 -23.68 5.83 -18.08
C PHE A 517 -23.50 4.40 -18.60
N LEU A 518 -22.69 4.28 -19.65
CA LEU A 518 -22.23 3.02 -20.20
C LEU A 518 -20.83 2.69 -19.68
N GLY A 519 -20.61 1.45 -19.27
CA GLY A 519 -19.28 0.94 -18.91
C GLY A 519 -18.38 0.75 -20.14
N LEU A 520 -17.12 1.18 -20.03
CA LEU A 520 -16.09 1.05 -21.05
C LEU A 520 -15.13 -0.13 -20.78
N ALA A 521 -14.45 -0.57 -21.83
CA ALA A 521 -13.32 -1.51 -21.86
C ALA A 521 -13.58 -2.87 -21.19
N SER A 522 -12.83 -3.23 -20.13
CA SER A 522 -12.92 -4.55 -19.47
C SER A 522 -14.26 -4.80 -18.77
N LYS A 523 -15.02 -3.73 -18.48
CA LYS A 523 -16.29 -3.76 -17.73
C LYS A 523 -17.47 -3.32 -18.61
N LYS A 524 -17.55 -3.83 -19.85
CA LYS A 524 -18.58 -3.44 -20.84
C LYS A 524 -20.03 -3.65 -20.36
N ASP A 525 -20.25 -4.63 -19.50
CA ASP A 525 -21.59 -5.06 -19.06
C ASP A 525 -22.00 -4.43 -17.71
N GLN A 526 -21.33 -3.35 -17.28
CA GLN A 526 -21.62 -2.67 -16.03
C GLN A 526 -22.19 -1.27 -16.27
N PRO A 527 -23.51 -1.14 -16.53
CA PRO A 527 -24.16 0.16 -16.63
C PRO A 527 -24.24 0.85 -15.26
N LEU A 528 -24.32 2.18 -15.27
CA LEU A 528 -24.51 3.02 -14.09
C LEU A 528 -25.63 4.02 -14.37
N SER A 529 -26.54 4.22 -13.43
CA SER A 529 -27.54 5.29 -13.49
C SER A 529 -27.59 6.03 -12.17
N ILE A 530 -27.58 7.36 -12.24
CA ILE A 530 -27.71 8.25 -11.09
C ILE A 530 -29.02 9.03 -11.27
N THR A 531 -29.95 8.82 -10.36
CA THR A 531 -31.24 9.54 -10.33
C THR A 531 -31.31 10.42 -9.09
N HIS A 532 -31.60 11.70 -9.24
CA HIS A 532 -31.74 12.64 -8.13
C HIS A 532 -33.09 13.35 -8.19
N TYR A 533 -33.75 13.48 -7.04
CA TYR A 533 -35.02 14.19 -6.86
C TYR A 533 -34.77 15.44 -6.01
N GLN A 534 -34.93 16.63 -6.60
CA GLN A 534 -34.61 17.89 -5.94
C GLN A 534 -35.57 18.22 -4.79
N ALA A 535 -36.86 17.88 -4.92
CA ALA A 535 -37.88 18.13 -3.91
C ALA A 535 -37.63 17.36 -2.60
N ASP A 536 -37.28 16.08 -2.71
CA ASP A 536 -37.06 15.20 -1.56
C ASP A 536 -35.59 15.13 -1.12
N GLY A 537 -34.67 15.60 -1.98
CA GLY A 537 -33.23 15.39 -1.82
C GLY A 537 -32.83 13.93 -1.92
N LYS A 538 -33.63 13.08 -2.56
CA LYS A 538 -33.36 11.64 -2.67
C LYS A 538 -32.48 11.38 -3.89
N THR A 539 -31.32 10.77 -3.68
CA THR A 539 -30.40 10.33 -4.74
C THR A 539 -30.32 8.82 -4.74
N ILE A 540 -30.57 8.20 -5.90
CA ILE A 540 -30.52 6.75 -6.10
C ILE A 540 -29.44 6.46 -7.15
N ILE A 541 -28.48 5.61 -6.77
CA ILE A 541 -27.38 5.16 -7.62
C ILE A 541 -27.63 3.69 -7.94
N TYR A 542 -27.90 3.38 -9.21
CA TYR A 542 -28.08 2.03 -9.71
C TYR A 542 -26.78 1.52 -10.31
N HIS A 543 -26.22 0.46 -9.71
CA HIS A 543 -25.02 -0.20 -10.20
C HIS A 543 -24.81 -1.54 -9.48
N ASP A 544 -24.40 -2.60 -10.19
CA ASP A 544 -24.26 -3.94 -9.61
C ASP A 544 -22.96 -4.16 -8.82
N ASN A 545 -21.93 -3.32 -9.03
CA ASN A 545 -20.69 -3.42 -8.28
C ASN A 545 -20.68 -2.54 -7.02
N MET A 546 -20.63 -3.18 -5.86
CA MET A 546 -20.62 -2.51 -4.56
C MET A 546 -19.45 -1.54 -4.37
N GLU A 547 -18.26 -1.88 -4.87
CA GLU A 547 -17.04 -1.06 -4.75
C GLU A 547 -17.17 0.27 -5.49
N THR A 548 -17.62 0.21 -6.75
CA THR A 548 -17.92 1.39 -7.56
C THR A 548 -18.94 2.30 -6.87
N ALA A 549 -20.04 1.71 -6.39
CA ALA A 549 -21.11 2.47 -5.77
C ALA A 549 -20.59 3.16 -4.50
N GLY A 550 -19.75 2.48 -3.72
CA GLY A 550 -19.02 3.08 -2.59
C GLY A 550 -18.15 4.25 -3.02
N ASN A 551 -17.30 4.08 -4.03
CA ASN A 551 -16.42 5.15 -4.53
C ASN A 551 -17.19 6.38 -5.02
N ILE A 552 -18.34 6.18 -5.68
CA ILE A 552 -19.22 7.26 -6.12
C ILE A 552 -19.82 8.00 -4.91
N VAL A 553 -20.35 7.26 -3.93
CA VAL A 553 -20.91 7.85 -2.71
C VAL A 553 -19.85 8.62 -1.92
N GLN A 554 -18.64 8.07 -1.75
CA GLN A 554 -17.53 8.77 -1.09
C GLN A 554 -17.14 10.02 -1.89
N SER A 555 -16.97 9.93 -3.21
CA SER A 555 -16.65 11.09 -4.05
C SER A 555 -17.69 12.20 -3.97
N LEU A 556 -18.98 11.86 -3.88
CA LEU A 556 -20.06 12.82 -3.66
C LEU A 556 -19.92 13.50 -2.29
N CYS A 557 -19.63 12.72 -1.25
CA CYS A 557 -19.44 13.26 0.08
C CYS A 557 -18.23 14.20 0.16
N ASP A 558 -17.12 13.82 -0.45
CA ASP A 558 -15.88 14.61 -0.49
C ASP A 558 -16.11 15.93 -1.22
N TYR A 559 -16.76 15.90 -2.39
CA TYR A 559 -17.02 17.09 -3.21
C TYR A 559 -17.95 18.09 -2.52
N PHE A 560 -18.97 17.59 -1.81
CA PHE A 560 -19.94 18.43 -1.11
C PHE A 560 -19.58 18.70 0.36
N ALA A 561 -18.43 18.20 0.83
CA ALA A 561 -18.00 18.27 2.23
C ALA A 561 -19.10 17.82 3.21
N ILE A 562 -19.77 16.70 2.90
CA ILE A 562 -20.81 16.12 3.74
C ILE A 562 -20.11 15.35 4.88
N GLU A 563 -20.50 15.57 6.12
CA GLU A 563 -19.88 14.90 7.28
C GLU A 563 -20.60 13.60 7.69
N SER A 564 -21.89 13.48 7.36
CA SER A 564 -22.69 12.31 7.71
C SER A 564 -23.75 11.99 6.65
N LEU A 565 -23.84 10.72 6.30
CA LEU A 565 -24.69 10.14 5.27
C LEU A 565 -25.08 8.72 5.67
N GLU A 566 -26.38 8.48 5.72
CA GLU A 566 -26.95 7.15 5.79
C GLU A 566 -27.35 6.69 4.39
N ALA A 567 -27.04 5.43 4.09
CA ALA A 567 -27.34 4.81 2.81
C ALA A 567 -28.15 3.53 3.03
N GLN A 568 -29.22 3.38 2.24
CA GLN A 568 -29.95 2.14 2.08
C GLN A 568 -29.45 1.47 0.80
N ALA A 569 -28.93 0.26 0.91
CA ALA A 569 -28.29 -0.42 -0.21
C ALA A 569 -28.82 -1.85 -0.37
N GLU A 570 -29.09 -2.25 -1.61
CA GLU A 570 -29.55 -3.60 -1.94
C GLU A 570 -28.65 -4.19 -3.04
N PHE A 571 -27.91 -5.24 -2.70
CA PHE A 571 -27.01 -5.98 -3.59
C PHE A 571 -27.26 -7.50 -3.49
N PRO A 572 -28.33 -8.04 -4.13
CA PRO A 572 -28.79 -9.42 -3.88
C PRO A 572 -27.72 -10.48 -4.11
N GLU A 573 -26.92 -10.37 -5.17
CA GLU A 573 -25.87 -11.33 -5.50
C GLU A 573 -24.73 -11.31 -4.48
N ARG A 574 -24.32 -10.13 -4.02
CA ARG A 574 -23.28 -9.97 -2.99
C ARG A 574 -23.73 -10.48 -1.63
N PHE A 575 -25.00 -10.27 -1.26
CA PHE A 575 -25.52 -10.81 -0.01
C PHE A 575 -25.66 -12.34 -0.04
N ALA A 576 -26.05 -12.92 -1.18
CA ALA A 576 -26.07 -14.38 -1.35
C ALA A 576 -24.65 -14.99 -1.25
N GLU A 577 -23.65 -14.31 -1.82
CA GLU A 577 -22.23 -14.67 -1.71
C GLU A 577 -21.76 -14.66 -0.24
N VAL A 578 -22.12 -13.65 0.55
CA VAL A 578 -21.81 -13.59 2.00
C VAL A 578 -22.45 -14.76 2.75
N GLU A 579 -23.73 -15.05 2.49
CA GLU A 579 -24.43 -16.16 3.14
C GLU A 579 -23.76 -17.51 2.85
N GLN A 580 -23.32 -17.72 1.60
CA GLN A 580 -22.55 -18.90 1.23
C GLN A 580 -21.22 -18.98 1.99
N ILE A 581 -20.44 -17.89 2.01
CA ILE A 581 -19.13 -17.87 2.69
C ILE A 581 -19.29 -18.15 4.19
N CYS A 582 -20.26 -17.53 4.85
CA CYS A 582 -20.54 -17.77 6.26
C CYS A 582 -20.91 -19.23 6.54
N GLY A 583 -21.74 -19.85 5.69
CA GLY A 583 -22.08 -21.27 5.82
C GLY A 583 -20.88 -22.20 5.62
N GLU A 584 -19.95 -21.84 4.73
CA GLU A 584 -18.72 -22.61 4.51
C GLU A 584 -17.71 -22.44 5.66
N LEU A 585 -17.58 -21.24 6.25
CA LEU A 585 -16.61 -20.94 7.32
C LEU A 585 -16.80 -21.82 8.56
N ASP A 586 -18.03 -22.03 9.02
CA ASP A 586 -18.32 -22.89 10.18
C ASP A 586 -17.79 -24.31 9.96
N SER A 587 -18.01 -24.85 8.75
CA SER A 587 -17.50 -26.17 8.39
C SER A 587 -15.97 -26.21 8.29
N MET A 588 -15.35 -25.11 7.86
CA MET A 588 -13.89 -25.01 7.76
C MET A 588 -13.21 -24.97 9.13
N TYR A 589 -13.83 -24.34 10.13
CA TYR A 589 -13.33 -24.36 11.52
C TYR A 589 -13.31 -25.78 12.08
N ASP A 590 -14.41 -26.52 11.93
CA ASP A 590 -14.49 -27.93 12.36
C ASP A 590 -13.44 -28.81 11.67
N VAL A 591 -13.26 -28.63 10.35
CA VAL A 591 -12.27 -29.38 9.57
C VAL A 591 -10.85 -29.03 10.00
N ARG A 592 -10.56 -27.74 10.25
CA ARG A 592 -9.25 -27.27 10.72
C ARG A 592 -8.87 -27.95 12.03
N ASP A 593 -9.80 -28.01 12.99
CA ASP A 593 -9.52 -28.58 14.30
C ASP A 593 -9.27 -30.10 14.19
N ARG A 594 -10.09 -30.82 13.42
CA ARG A 594 -9.88 -32.25 13.15
C ARG A 594 -8.55 -32.55 12.46
N LEU A 595 -8.19 -31.76 11.44
CA LEU A 595 -6.90 -31.92 10.73
C LEU A 595 -5.71 -31.60 11.65
N THR A 596 -5.88 -30.67 12.59
CA THR A 596 -4.87 -30.35 13.58
C THR A 596 -4.66 -31.53 14.53
N THR A 597 -5.74 -32.13 15.04
CA THR A 597 -5.67 -33.35 15.87
C THR A 597 -5.01 -34.50 15.11
N ASP A 598 -5.45 -34.81 13.89
CA ASP A 598 -4.88 -35.89 13.06
C ASP A 598 -3.38 -35.68 12.79
N LEU A 599 -2.96 -34.44 12.52
CA LEU A 599 -1.54 -34.13 12.35
C LEU A 599 -0.76 -34.36 13.64
N THR A 600 -1.27 -33.91 14.79
CA THR A 600 -0.59 -34.10 16.08
C THR A 600 -0.46 -35.58 16.44
N GLU A 601 -1.50 -36.39 16.24
CA GLU A 601 -1.45 -37.84 16.48
C GLU A 601 -0.40 -38.53 15.60
N LYS A 602 -0.37 -38.20 14.30
CA LYS A 602 0.64 -38.75 13.37
C LYS A 602 2.05 -38.30 13.72
N GLN A 603 2.24 -37.07 14.19
CA GLN A 603 3.53 -36.58 14.68
C GLN A 603 3.99 -37.34 15.93
N THR A 604 3.10 -37.58 16.89
CA THR A 604 3.41 -38.39 18.08
C THR A 604 3.80 -39.82 17.69
N MET A 605 3.06 -40.45 16.78
CA MET A 605 3.42 -41.78 16.26
C MET A 605 4.76 -41.80 15.52
N LEU A 606 5.09 -40.74 14.78
CA LEU A 606 6.39 -40.61 14.11
C LEU A 606 7.53 -40.58 15.14
N MET A 607 7.39 -39.76 16.19
CA MET A 607 8.39 -39.67 17.27
C MET A 607 8.58 -41.01 17.99
N GLU A 608 7.49 -41.74 18.27
CA GLU A 608 7.55 -43.08 18.85
C GLU A 608 8.31 -44.08 17.96
N VAL A 609 8.08 -44.04 16.64
CA VAL A 609 8.78 -44.92 15.69
C VAL A 609 10.26 -44.56 15.57
N ILE A 610 10.62 -43.28 15.66
CA ILE A 610 12.03 -42.84 15.67
C ILE A 610 12.75 -43.41 16.89
N VAL A 611 12.17 -43.28 18.09
CA VAL A 611 12.77 -43.82 19.32
C VAL A 611 12.96 -45.33 19.21
N ARG A 612 11.95 -46.07 18.74
CA ARG A 612 12.06 -47.53 18.54
C ARG A 612 13.06 -47.94 17.47
N ALA A 613 13.21 -47.13 16.42
CA ALA A 613 14.22 -47.37 15.39
C ALA A 613 15.63 -47.21 15.98
N GLU A 614 15.84 -46.19 16.80
CA GLU A 614 17.12 -45.95 17.48
C GLU A 614 17.43 -47.04 18.51
N ASP A 615 16.44 -47.48 19.28
CA ASP A 615 16.60 -48.63 20.20
C ASP A 615 17.01 -49.90 19.45
N ALA A 616 16.44 -50.16 18.28
CA ALA A 616 16.81 -51.30 17.45
C ALA A 616 18.24 -51.20 16.89
N VAL A 617 18.69 -49.97 16.56
CA VAL A 617 20.09 -49.69 16.19
C VAL A 617 21.02 -49.94 17.37
N ALA A 618 20.65 -49.51 18.58
CA ALA A 618 21.44 -49.73 19.78
C ALA A 618 21.59 -51.21 20.15
N ILE A 619 20.59 -52.04 19.81
CA ILE A 619 20.59 -53.50 20.03
C ILE A 619 21.26 -54.28 18.87
N ASP A 620 21.59 -53.60 17.76
CA ASP A 620 22.18 -54.17 16.53
C ASP A 620 21.32 -55.26 15.86
N ASP A 621 19.98 -55.16 15.98
CA ASP A 621 19.04 -56.07 15.30
C ASP A 621 18.63 -55.54 13.93
N LEU A 622 19.31 -56.01 12.88
CA LEU A 622 19.13 -55.58 11.49
C LEU A 622 17.70 -55.79 10.95
N ASP A 623 16.98 -56.81 11.41
CA ASP A 623 15.61 -57.09 10.96
C ASP A 623 14.62 -56.10 11.57
N LEU A 624 14.77 -55.80 12.87
CA LEU A 624 13.99 -54.78 13.55
C LEU A 624 14.29 -53.38 13.00
N ILE A 625 15.56 -53.06 12.74
CA ILE A 625 15.97 -51.80 12.10
C ILE A 625 15.25 -51.64 10.77
N ARG A 626 15.35 -52.63 9.86
CA ARG A 626 14.72 -52.55 8.54
C ARG A 626 13.20 -52.38 8.65
N LYS A 627 12.56 -53.07 9.60
CA LYS A 627 11.12 -52.95 9.86
C LYS A 627 10.73 -51.55 10.34
N TYR A 628 11.44 -50.99 11.32
CA TYR A 628 11.13 -49.66 11.86
C TYR A 628 11.46 -48.54 10.87
N TYR A 629 12.56 -48.61 10.12
CA TYR A 629 12.85 -47.62 9.07
C TYR A 629 11.85 -47.66 7.91
N THR A 630 11.35 -48.85 7.55
CA THR A 630 10.26 -48.96 6.55
C THR A 630 8.99 -48.31 7.09
N ARG A 631 8.63 -48.58 8.35
CA ARG A 631 7.49 -47.93 9.03
C ARG A 631 7.67 -46.43 9.15
N LEU A 632 8.88 -45.96 9.46
CA LEU A 632 9.23 -44.54 9.56
C LEU A 632 8.99 -43.84 8.22
N ARG A 633 9.42 -44.44 7.11
CA ARG A 633 9.18 -43.89 5.76
C ARG A 633 7.69 -43.80 5.42
N HIS A 634 6.89 -44.77 5.84
CA HIS A 634 5.43 -44.70 5.67
C HIS A 634 4.80 -43.61 6.55
N MET A 635 5.26 -43.48 7.81
CA MET A 635 4.75 -42.47 8.72
C MET A 635 5.15 -41.04 8.31
N ASP A 636 6.38 -40.82 7.85
CA ASP A 636 6.84 -39.55 7.29
C ASP A 636 5.97 -39.11 6.10
N ARG A 637 5.66 -40.03 5.18
CA ARG A 637 4.72 -39.74 4.09
C ARG A 637 3.33 -39.38 4.59
N ALA A 638 2.81 -40.09 5.59
CA ALA A 638 1.49 -39.82 6.16
C ALA A 638 1.43 -38.45 6.87
N VAL A 639 2.48 -38.08 7.63
CA VAL A 639 2.60 -36.77 8.28
C VAL A 639 2.67 -35.66 7.24
N ARG A 640 3.48 -35.82 6.19
CA ARG A 640 3.57 -34.82 5.10
C ARG A 640 2.23 -34.63 4.38
N GLN A 641 1.52 -35.72 4.12
CA GLN A 641 0.18 -35.65 3.51
C GLN A 641 -0.83 -34.93 4.43
N ALA A 642 -0.84 -35.24 5.73
CA ALA A 642 -1.70 -34.55 6.69
C ALA A 642 -1.35 -33.06 6.78
N PHE A 643 -0.06 -32.72 6.79
CA PHE A 643 0.39 -31.33 6.77
C PHE A 643 -0.04 -30.59 5.51
N GLN A 644 0.13 -31.19 4.32
CA GLN A 644 -0.31 -30.61 3.06
C GLN A 644 -1.83 -30.38 3.01
N LEU A 645 -2.61 -31.34 3.52
CA LEU A 645 -4.07 -31.19 3.62
C LEU A 645 -4.45 -30.02 4.54
N ARG A 646 -3.80 -29.90 5.69
CA ARG A 646 -4.00 -28.77 6.61
C ARG A 646 -3.61 -27.44 5.97
N ALA A 647 -2.46 -27.37 5.31
CA ALA A 647 -1.98 -26.16 4.65
C ALA A 647 -2.96 -25.68 3.56
N ASN A 648 -3.42 -26.60 2.70
CA ASN A 648 -4.40 -26.29 1.65
C ASN A 648 -5.75 -25.85 2.25
N ASN A 649 -6.22 -26.49 3.33
CA ASN A 649 -7.44 -26.08 4.01
C ASN A 649 -7.30 -24.68 4.62
N HIS A 650 -6.16 -24.40 5.27
CA HIS A 650 -5.88 -23.09 5.86
C HIS A 650 -5.79 -21.99 4.80
N GLU A 651 -5.18 -22.26 3.64
CA GLU A 651 -5.13 -21.29 2.54
C GLU A 651 -6.53 -20.94 2.02
N ARG A 652 -7.40 -21.94 1.82
CA ARG A 652 -8.81 -21.72 1.43
C ARG A 652 -9.60 -20.95 2.48
N PHE A 653 -9.37 -21.27 3.75
CA PHE A 653 -9.99 -20.57 4.88
C PHE A 653 -9.59 -19.09 4.88
N VAL A 654 -8.30 -18.80 4.76
CA VAL A 654 -7.80 -17.42 4.68
C VAL A 654 -8.39 -16.70 3.47
N GLN A 655 -8.43 -17.33 2.29
CA GLN A 655 -9.05 -16.74 1.09
C GLN A 655 -10.54 -16.40 1.28
N SER A 656 -11.28 -17.28 1.96
CA SER A 656 -12.70 -17.07 2.26
C SER A 656 -12.91 -15.92 3.26
N LEU A 657 -12.07 -15.84 4.29
CA LEU A 657 -12.03 -14.70 5.22
C LEU A 657 -11.70 -13.40 4.49
N ARG A 658 -10.71 -13.39 3.58
CA ARG A 658 -10.38 -12.16 2.81
C ARG A 658 -11.57 -11.68 1.99
N ARG A 659 -12.26 -12.62 1.33
CA ARG A 659 -13.44 -12.31 0.53
C ARG A 659 -14.56 -11.71 1.39
N LEU A 660 -14.80 -12.27 2.57
CA LEU A 660 -15.78 -11.75 3.52
C LEU A 660 -15.39 -10.34 4.01
N HIS A 661 -14.14 -10.15 4.44
CA HIS A 661 -13.63 -8.88 4.96
C HIS A 661 -13.65 -7.78 3.89
N LYS A 662 -13.33 -8.11 2.64
CA LYS A 662 -13.45 -7.18 1.50
C LYS A 662 -14.90 -6.72 1.28
N ILE A 663 -15.88 -7.61 1.41
CA ILE A 663 -17.30 -7.22 1.28
C ILE A 663 -17.72 -6.32 2.45
N ILE A 664 -17.27 -6.61 3.67
CA ILE A 664 -17.53 -5.76 4.85
C ILE A 664 -16.93 -4.36 4.66
N GLU A 665 -15.71 -4.27 4.13
CA GLU A 665 -15.08 -3.00 3.81
C GLU A 665 -15.87 -2.24 2.74
N GLN A 666 -16.24 -2.90 1.62
CA GLN A 666 -17.06 -2.29 0.57
C GLN A 666 -18.40 -1.79 1.10
N ALA A 667 -19.02 -2.53 2.03
CA ALA A 667 -20.23 -2.09 2.74
C ALA A 667 -20.01 -0.85 3.60
N SER A 668 -18.85 -0.73 4.23
CA SER A 668 -18.49 0.45 5.01
C SER A 668 -18.30 1.69 4.12
N LYS A 669 -17.79 1.53 2.89
CA LYS A 669 -17.62 2.60 1.89
C LYS A 669 -18.94 3.13 1.33
N LEU A 670 -20.07 2.44 1.54
CA LEU A 670 -21.40 2.95 1.15
C LEU A 670 -21.94 4.01 2.11
N ARG A 671 -21.28 4.24 3.24
CA ARG A 671 -21.72 5.20 4.26
C ARG A 671 -20.57 6.16 4.58
N LEU A 672 -20.93 7.36 5.02
CA LEU A 672 -19.96 8.33 5.51
C LEU A 672 -20.50 8.90 6.81
N LYS A 673 -19.81 8.75 7.94
CA LYS A 673 -20.22 9.38 9.21
C LYS A 673 -18.98 9.72 10.01
N ASN A 674 -18.84 10.98 10.40
CA ASN A 674 -17.94 11.36 11.47
C ASN A 674 -18.39 10.71 12.80
N ASN A 675 -17.41 10.08 13.43
CA ASN A 675 -17.22 9.91 14.87
C ASN A 675 -17.95 8.82 15.69
N LEU A 676 -19.01 8.12 15.29
CA LEU A 676 -19.64 7.15 16.24
C LEU A 676 -20.27 5.86 15.68
N ILE A 677 -20.50 5.69 14.36
CA ILE A 677 -21.39 4.60 13.87
C ILE A 677 -20.75 3.66 12.82
N LYS A 678 -19.63 4.01 12.16
CA LYS A 678 -18.85 3.04 11.36
C LYS A 678 -18.42 1.84 12.23
N ALA A 679 -18.01 2.13 13.48
CA ALA A 679 -17.75 1.15 14.52
C ALA A 679 -18.97 0.27 14.80
N ARG A 680 -20.16 0.86 14.99
CA ARG A 680 -21.38 0.12 15.31
C ARG A 680 -21.81 -0.88 14.22
N SER A 681 -21.57 -0.65 12.93
CA SER A 681 -21.87 -1.66 11.88
C SER A 681 -20.90 -2.84 11.88
N VAL A 682 -19.61 -2.58 12.11
CA VAL A 682 -18.60 -3.63 12.25
C VAL A 682 -18.85 -4.39 13.56
N GLU A 683 -19.09 -3.68 14.66
CA GLU A 683 -19.39 -4.20 15.99
C GLU A 683 -20.76 -4.90 16.08
N THR A 684 -21.80 -4.48 15.34
CA THR A 684 -23.08 -5.21 15.23
C THR A 684 -22.96 -6.45 14.33
N GLY A 685 -22.15 -6.41 13.27
CA GLY A 685 -21.79 -7.60 12.52
C GLY A 685 -20.97 -8.59 13.35
N LEU A 686 -20.12 -8.07 14.25
CA LEU A 686 -19.30 -8.89 15.15
C LEU A 686 -20.00 -9.37 16.39
N THR A 687 -20.87 -8.59 17.05
CA THR A 687 -21.69 -9.10 18.16
C THR A 687 -22.67 -10.17 17.67
N ALA A 688 -23.08 -10.09 16.41
CA ALA A 688 -23.79 -11.17 15.76
C ALA A 688 -22.88 -12.40 15.53
N ALA A 689 -21.65 -12.24 15.04
CA ALA A 689 -20.70 -13.34 14.82
C ALA A 689 -20.12 -13.98 16.12
N ALA A 690 -19.91 -13.19 17.17
CA ALA A 690 -19.26 -13.60 18.43
C ALA A 690 -20.25 -14.03 19.54
N GLY A 691 -21.54 -13.71 19.39
CA GLY A 691 -22.60 -13.98 20.37
C GLY A 691 -23.05 -15.44 20.44
N ASN A 692 -22.20 -16.35 20.90
CA ASN A 692 -22.58 -17.74 21.19
C ASN A 692 -23.13 -17.85 22.64
N ASN A 693 -24.30 -17.25 22.90
CA ASN A 693 -25.00 -17.33 24.19
C ASN A 693 -26.03 -18.48 24.18
N PRO A 694 -26.01 -19.42 25.16
CA PRO A 694 -26.75 -20.69 25.08
C PRO A 694 -28.28 -20.59 25.38
N GLY A 695 -28.89 -19.41 25.26
CA GLY A 695 -30.27 -19.16 25.70
C GLY A 695 -31.25 -18.59 24.67
N HIS A 696 -30.79 -18.11 23.52
CA HIS A 696 -31.67 -17.61 22.45
C HIS A 696 -31.17 -18.15 21.10
N SER A 697 -31.87 -19.15 20.58
CA SER A 697 -31.55 -19.85 19.34
C SER A 697 -31.97 -19.06 18.08
N LEU A 698 -31.43 -17.85 17.89
CA LEU A 698 -31.51 -17.13 16.62
C LEU A 698 -30.08 -16.72 16.21
N ARG A 699 -29.71 -17.13 15.00
CA ARG A 699 -28.34 -17.26 14.49
C ARG A 699 -27.66 -15.90 14.24
N PRO A 700 -26.30 -15.85 14.25
CA PRO A 700 -25.46 -14.71 13.84
C PRO A 700 -25.87 -14.02 12.52
N THR A 701 -26.48 -14.79 11.61
CA THR A 701 -26.77 -14.39 10.24
C THR A 701 -27.98 -13.46 10.10
N GLN A 702 -28.91 -13.42 11.06
CA GLN A 702 -30.10 -12.55 10.94
C GLN A 702 -29.85 -11.09 11.32
N THR A 703 -28.83 -10.79 12.13
CA THR A 703 -28.60 -9.42 12.65
C THR A 703 -27.81 -8.54 11.67
N LEU A 704 -26.85 -9.14 10.93
CA LEU A 704 -26.14 -8.48 9.82
C LEU A 704 -27.10 -8.11 8.68
N LEU A 705 -28.09 -8.97 8.42
CA LEU A 705 -29.18 -8.70 7.47
C LEU A 705 -30.26 -7.74 8.03
N CYS A 706 -30.55 -7.76 9.33
CA CYS A 706 -31.54 -6.83 9.92
C CYS A 706 -31.08 -5.37 9.93
N CYS A 707 -29.78 -5.09 9.98
CA CYS A 707 -29.25 -3.73 9.88
C CYS A 707 -29.38 -3.11 8.48
N TYR A 708 -29.74 -3.90 7.46
CA TYR A 708 -30.01 -3.45 6.09
C TYR A 708 -31.47 -3.64 5.64
N ARG A 709 -32.30 -4.37 6.40
CA ARG A 709 -33.74 -4.63 6.09
C ARG A 709 -34.75 -3.94 7.02
N SER A 710 -34.33 -3.23 8.07
CA SER A 710 -35.28 -2.61 8.99
C SER A 710 -35.70 -1.20 8.54
N ASN A 711 -36.71 -1.15 7.67
CA ASN A 711 -37.71 -0.08 7.67
C ASN A 711 -39.07 -0.49 7.05
N ASP A 712 -39.38 -1.79 7.06
CA ASP A 712 -40.75 -2.28 6.83
C ASP A 712 -41.21 -3.04 8.09
N GLU A 713 -41.46 -2.30 9.16
CA GLU A 713 -42.48 -2.57 10.19
C GLU A 713 -42.40 -1.45 11.25
N GLY A 714 -43.24 -0.43 11.04
CA GLY A 714 -43.48 0.71 11.92
C GLY A 714 -44.69 1.49 11.43
#